data_AF-A0A260VSX1-F1
#
_entry.id   AF-A0A260VSX1-F1
#
_cell.length_a   1.000
_cell.length_b   1.000
_cell.length_c   1.000
_cell.angle_alpha   90.00
_cell.angle_beta   90.00
_cell.angle_gamma   90.00
#
_symmetry.space_group_name_H-M   'P 1'
#
loop_
_entity.id
_entity.type
_entity.pdbx_description
1 polymer ?
#
loop_
_entity_poly.entity_id
_entity_poly.type
_entity_poly.pdbx_seq_one_letter_code
_entity_poly.pdbx_strand_id
1 'polypeptide(L)'
;MGLPKSARLRLAGPLIAARRPSPFRNSSTLPIERRGWDEYAGALESAVRDLITMAPPLNGFNEIRRWVDEFCTKKDRIVSLLLALQPFEPFSSGRAETLLDSLEAVARVAATAVTSGLDHPGLCPDPTLDGVAAEWAFPDSANHAEGLLQAAFCVSEPLTDDSGDFRPDWVLSHYAYRGTSLLSVIAPHLQSLGLPMMFDHLAALNTIGLILDSDDPVHAYISLDTFVKSCFQAETDVAAAAREHLEGHEPAMTRARNLASQALARALAANDPEVRALALADAYKRILEGPFRRFAWAVFVFGLKAWTEPPMVTELQERLMASGGTLAELARFAIIPTLRNSEGHETLTWDGFTDELVAEGERIAPHRVVAAFTLLRSFVDGCTAAHTAIRSAERLHASSGLPVADETGRTEDWRRVRGHFGTNGLRLLDARLNTPDVILRVEQLVDIKINPCFQALIVARRLLRRAESFAVFVGDNLTPAIALSARTVDLAAPVWKRALEEFDQIPTATFLPMNLDARSRLEDVKLATRSAAWIAVDDALGAINETPALWDEGVRKLLATRLEVVSMAVTAAQDQLKQPDARMTDIDGSLSQLRSWIGYSKPQRDKLIERHPAYFRLRAQWKVWGPAPRLPSIPADGADVEPTYVGVRSAVQTLDYYSI
;
A
#
# COMPACT_ATOMS: atom_id res chain seq x y z
N MET A 1 -25.30 24.95 -53.59
CA MET A 1 -23.91 24.98 -54.08
C MET A 1 -23.07 24.10 -53.18
N GLY A 2 -22.37 23.10 -53.71
CA GLY A 2 -21.51 22.22 -52.92
C GLY A 2 -20.28 22.96 -52.37
N LEU A 3 -19.74 22.50 -51.24
CA LEU A 3 -18.54 23.09 -50.64
C LEU A 3 -17.32 22.95 -51.59
N PRO A 4 -16.44 23.96 -51.65
CA PRO A 4 -15.18 23.86 -52.37
C PRO A 4 -14.34 22.66 -51.89
N LYS A 5 -13.63 22.00 -52.82
CA LYS A 5 -12.79 20.82 -52.51
C LYS A 5 -11.77 21.11 -51.40
N SER A 6 -11.22 22.33 -51.36
CA SER A 6 -10.28 22.77 -50.32
C SER A 6 -10.92 22.85 -48.92
N ALA A 7 -12.18 23.26 -48.82
CA ALA A 7 -12.92 23.29 -47.55
C ALA A 7 -13.22 21.86 -47.06
N ARG A 8 -13.60 20.96 -47.98
CA ARG A 8 -13.83 19.54 -47.68
C ARG A 8 -12.57 18.81 -47.23
N LEU A 9 -11.42 19.05 -47.87
CA LEU A 9 -10.13 18.49 -47.44
C LEU A 9 -9.74 18.96 -46.03
N ARG A 10 -10.00 20.23 -45.68
CA ARG A 10 -9.75 20.75 -44.32
C ARG A 10 -10.65 20.07 -43.28
N LEU A 11 -11.92 19.86 -43.61
CA LEU A 11 -12.88 19.19 -42.72
C LEU A 11 -12.59 17.70 -42.54
N ALA A 12 -12.05 17.03 -43.56
CA ALA A 12 -11.67 15.62 -43.47
C ALA A 12 -10.35 15.38 -42.73
N GLY A 13 -9.49 16.40 -42.63
CA GLY A 13 -8.18 16.32 -41.98
C GLY A 13 -8.23 15.71 -40.57
N PRO A 14 -9.06 16.22 -39.63
CA PRO A 14 -9.17 15.68 -38.27
C PRO A 14 -9.51 14.19 -38.20
N LEU A 15 -10.33 13.67 -39.12
CA LEU A 15 -10.72 12.26 -39.14
C LEU A 15 -9.54 11.33 -39.43
N ILE A 16 -8.60 11.78 -40.28
CA ILE A 16 -7.41 11.02 -40.69
C ILE A 16 -6.21 11.32 -39.77
N ALA A 17 -6.16 12.51 -39.17
CA ALA A 17 -5.04 12.98 -38.36
C ALA A 17 -5.03 12.43 -36.93
N ALA A 18 -5.99 11.57 -36.57
CA ALA A 18 -6.11 11.11 -35.20
C ALA A 18 -4.89 10.31 -34.74
N ARG A 19 -4.43 10.64 -33.54
CA ARG A 19 -3.30 9.97 -32.91
C ARG A 19 -3.76 8.61 -32.43
N ARG A 20 -3.24 7.55 -33.06
CA ARG A 20 -3.27 6.23 -32.43
C ARG A 20 -2.56 6.36 -31.07
N PRO A 21 -3.13 5.85 -29.97
CA PRO A 21 -2.41 5.80 -28.71
C PRO A 21 -1.13 4.98 -28.90
N SER A 22 -0.16 5.18 -28.01
CA SER A 22 0.96 4.24 -27.89
C SER A 22 0.43 2.81 -27.81
N PRO A 23 1.14 1.80 -28.34
CA PRO A 23 0.68 0.42 -28.32
C PRO A 23 0.27 0.01 -26.90
N PHE A 24 -0.84 -0.71 -26.80
CA PHE A 24 -1.33 -1.18 -25.50
C PHE A 24 -0.25 -2.03 -24.82
N ARG A 25 -0.19 -1.92 -23.48
CA ARG A 25 0.72 -2.75 -22.68
C ARG A 25 0.33 -4.22 -22.86
N ASN A 26 1.34 -5.08 -22.91
CA ASN A 26 1.16 -6.52 -23.08
C ASN A 26 0.74 -7.25 -21.78
N SER A 27 0.64 -6.54 -20.65
CA SER A 27 0.28 -7.11 -19.35
C SER A 27 -0.94 -6.41 -18.75
N SER A 28 -2.07 -7.12 -18.75
CA SER A 28 -3.29 -6.81 -18.01
C SER A 28 -3.37 -7.87 -16.92
N THR A 29 -3.23 -7.47 -15.66
CA THR A 29 -3.07 -8.44 -14.56
C THR A 29 -3.92 -8.10 -13.33
N LEU A 30 -4.50 -6.90 -13.26
CA LEU A 30 -5.35 -6.56 -12.12
C LEU A 30 -6.69 -7.28 -12.25
N PRO A 31 -7.14 -8.02 -11.24
CA PRO A 31 -8.47 -8.60 -11.26
C PRO A 31 -9.52 -7.49 -11.16
N ILE A 32 -10.69 -7.73 -11.75
CA ILE A 32 -11.87 -6.86 -11.62
C ILE A 32 -13.12 -7.73 -11.45
N GLU A 33 -14.11 -7.23 -10.72
CA GLU A 33 -15.38 -7.91 -10.61
C GLU A 33 -16.14 -7.87 -11.94
N ARG A 34 -16.97 -8.90 -12.17
CA ARG A 34 -17.81 -9.00 -13.36
C ARG A 34 -18.66 -7.75 -13.58
N ARG A 35 -19.28 -7.26 -12.51
CA ARG A 35 -20.15 -6.08 -12.58
C ARG A 35 -19.37 -4.84 -13.04
N GLY A 36 -18.18 -4.62 -12.49
CA GLY A 36 -17.31 -3.52 -12.89
C GLY A 36 -16.86 -3.65 -14.34
N TRP A 37 -16.50 -4.87 -14.79
CA TRP A 37 -16.18 -5.11 -16.19
C TRP A 37 -17.37 -4.83 -17.12
N ASP A 38 -18.54 -5.40 -16.82
CA ASP A 38 -19.74 -5.31 -17.65
C ASP A 38 -20.21 -3.84 -17.81
N GLU A 39 -20.05 -3.01 -16.79
CA GLU A 39 -20.37 -1.57 -16.86
C GLU A 39 -19.51 -0.84 -17.91
N TYR A 40 -18.19 -1.02 -17.86
CA TYR A 40 -17.27 -0.33 -18.76
C TYR A 40 -17.21 -0.95 -20.15
N ALA A 41 -17.33 -2.28 -20.26
CA ALA A 41 -17.45 -2.98 -21.53
C ALA A 41 -18.77 -2.62 -22.23
N GLY A 42 -19.88 -2.55 -21.49
CA GLY A 42 -21.16 -2.07 -22.02
C GLY A 42 -21.11 -0.60 -22.45
N ALA A 43 -20.43 0.25 -21.69
CA ALA A 43 -20.20 1.64 -22.08
C ALA A 43 -19.34 1.75 -23.36
N LEU A 44 -18.34 0.87 -23.52
CA LEU A 44 -17.51 0.77 -24.73
C LEU A 44 -18.35 0.34 -25.94
N GLU A 45 -19.15 -0.73 -25.80
CA GLU A 45 -20.06 -1.21 -26.84
C GLU A 45 -21.06 -0.12 -27.25
N SER A 46 -21.69 0.54 -26.27
CA SER A 46 -22.60 1.65 -26.52
C SER A 46 -21.93 2.81 -27.23
N ALA A 47 -20.70 3.17 -26.85
CA ALA A 47 -19.96 4.26 -27.49
C ALA A 47 -19.60 3.94 -28.95
N VAL A 48 -19.23 2.69 -29.24
CA VAL A 48 -19.00 2.21 -30.61
C VAL A 48 -20.30 2.26 -31.42
N ARG A 49 -21.41 1.74 -30.87
CA ARG A 49 -22.73 1.78 -31.50
C ARG A 49 -23.15 3.22 -31.83
N ASP A 50 -23.01 4.12 -30.86
CA ASP A 50 -23.32 5.53 -31.01
C ASP A 50 -22.50 6.21 -32.11
N LEU A 51 -21.26 5.76 -32.35
CA LEU A 51 -20.39 6.27 -33.41
C LEU A 51 -20.80 5.73 -34.79
N ILE A 52 -21.09 4.44 -34.91
CA ILE A 52 -21.46 3.83 -36.21
C ILE A 52 -22.84 4.28 -36.70
N THR A 53 -23.74 4.69 -35.79
CA THR A 53 -25.05 5.25 -36.20
C THR A 53 -24.97 6.70 -36.68
N MET A 54 -23.81 7.36 -36.62
CA MET A 54 -23.68 8.75 -37.07
C MET A 54 -23.68 8.85 -38.59
N ALA A 55 -24.72 9.45 -39.16
CA ALA A 55 -24.75 9.80 -40.58
C ALA A 55 -24.08 11.17 -40.84
N PRO A 56 -23.19 11.28 -41.84
CA PRO A 56 -22.56 12.56 -42.18
C PRO A 56 -23.61 13.52 -42.77
N PRO A 57 -23.66 14.79 -42.35
CA PRO A 57 -24.50 15.77 -43.00
C PRO A 57 -23.94 16.08 -44.40
N LEU A 58 -24.82 16.17 -45.39
CA LEU A 58 -24.43 16.36 -46.80
C LEU A 58 -24.27 17.82 -47.21
N ASN A 59 -24.74 18.76 -46.39
CA ASN A 59 -24.80 20.17 -46.74
C ASN A 59 -24.28 21.05 -45.58
N GLY A 60 -23.72 22.21 -45.90
CA GLY A 60 -23.32 23.20 -44.92
C GLY A 60 -21.95 22.95 -44.26
N PHE A 61 -21.06 23.94 -44.32
CA PHE A 61 -19.73 23.86 -43.71
C PHE A 61 -19.81 23.61 -42.20
N ASN A 62 -20.69 24.33 -41.49
CA ASN A 62 -20.82 24.25 -40.04
C ASN A 62 -21.42 22.93 -39.57
N GLU A 63 -22.33 22.34 -40.34
CA GLU A 63 -22.94 21.04 -40.03
C GLU A 63 -21.90 19.93 -40.15
N ILE A 64 -21.15 19.90 -41.26
CA ILE A 64 -20.04 18.94 -41.43
C ILE A 64 -18.97 19.14 -40.36
N ARG A 65 -18.61 20.38 -40.04
CA ARG A 65 -17.64 20.66 -38.96
C ARG A 65 -18.12 20.10 -37.62
N ARG A 66 -19.35 20.40 -37.21
CA ARG A 66 -19.92 19.91 -35.94
C ARG A 66 -19.96 18.39 -35.91
N TRP A 67 -20.34 17.75 -37.01
CA TRP A 67 -20.36 16.30 -37.12
C TRP A 67 -18.95 15.69 -37.03
N VAL A 68 -17.94 16.29 -37.68
CA VAL A 68 -16.53 15.86 -37.56
C VAL A 68 -16.05 15.98 -36.11
N ASP A 69 -16.35 17.11 -35.46
CA ASP A 69 -15.99 17.35 -34.06
C ASP A 69 -16.65 16.32 -33.13
N GLU A 70 -17.93 15.99 -33.36
CA GLU A 70 -18.67 14.97 -32.61
C GLU A 70 -18.10 13.56 -32.88
N PHE A 71 -17.79 13.22 -34.13
CA PHE A 71 -17.22 11.94 -34.51
C PHE A 71 -15.86 11.72 -33.84
N CYS A 72 -14.99 12.72 -33.88
CA CYS A 72 -13.70 12.69 -33.19
C CYS A 72 -13.89 12.53 -31.67
N THR A 73 -14.82 13.28 -31.08
CA THR A 73 -15.15 13.17 -29.64
C THR A 73 -15.60 11.77 -29.25
N LYS A 74 -16.50 11.15 -30.04
CA LYS A 74 -16.95 9.77 -29.78
C LYS A 74 -15.82 8.76 -29.96
N LYS A 75 -14.96 8.95 -30.96
CA LYS A 75 -13.78 8.10 -31.14
C LYS A 75 -12.82 8.22 -29.96
N ASP A 76 -12.54 9.43 -29.50
CA ASP A 76 -11.66 9.68 -28.36
C ASP A 76 -12.24 9.08 -27.07
N ARG A 77 -13.57 9.08 -26.91
CA ARG A 77 -14.26 8.37 -25.82
C ARG A 77 -14.02 6.86 -25.87
N ILE A 78 -14.13 6.24 -27.05
CA ILE A 78 -13.87 4.79 -27.23
C ILE A 78 -12.41 4.46 -26.88
N VAL A 79 -11.45 5.25 -27.36
CA VAL A 79 -10.02 5.08 -27.02
C VAL A 79 -9.80 5.24 -25.51
N SER A 80 -10.45 6.22 -24.89
CA SER A 80 -10.35 6.46 -23.44
C SER A 80 -10.87 5.28 -22.61
N LEU A 81 -11.99 4.69 -23.02
CA LEU A 81 -12.54 3.49 -22.36
C LEU A 81 -11.62 2.27 -22.51
N LEU A 82 -11.02 2.07 -23.69
CA LEU A 82 -10.03 1.02 -23.89
C LEU A 82 -8.79 1.21 -22.99
N LEU A 83 -8.26 2.44 -22.94
CA LEU A 83 -7.12 2.76 -22.08
C LEU A 83 -7.44 2.60 -20.59
N ALA A 84 -8.68 2.90 -20.18
CA ALA A 84 -9.15 2.72 -18.81
C ALA A 84 -9.26 1.25 -18.41
N LEU A 85 -9.76 0.39 -19.31
CA LEU A 85 -9.86 -1.05 -19.09
C LEU A 85 -8.51 -1.77 -19.15
N GLN A 86 -7.52 -1.18 -19.81
CA GLN A 86 -6.23 -1.78 -20.11
C GLN A 86 -5.53 -2.50 -18.94
N PRO A 87 -5.51 -2.00 -17.69
CA PRO A 87 -4.81 -2.69 -16.60
C PRO A 87 -5.49 -3.98 -16.13
N PHE A 88 -6.77 -4.15 -16.43
CA PHE A 88 -7.62 -5.15 -15.79
C PHE A 88 -7.76 -6.40 -16.64
N GLU A 89 -7.75 -7.57 -16.01
CA GLU A 89 -8.15 -8.81 -16.66
C GLU A 89 -9.68 -8.81 -16.85
N PRO A 90 -10.22 -9.28 -18.00
CA PRO A 90 -9.56 -10.02 -19.08
C PRO A 90 -9.20 -9.17 -20.31
N PHE A 91 -8.75 -7.91 -20.13
CA PHE A 91 -8.36 -7.06 -21.27
C PHE A 91 -7.36 -7.75 -22.21
N SER A 92 -7.60 -7.63 -23.51
CA SER A 92 -6.75 -8.18 -24.55
C SER A 92 -6.23 -7.08 -25.46
N SER A 93 -4.91 -6.89 -25.47
CA SER A 93 -4.25 -5.92 -26.37
C SER A 93 -4.56 -6.23 -27.84
N GLY A 94 -4.57 -7.50 -28.24
CA GLY A 94 -4.92 -7.90 -29.62
C GLY A 94 -6.34 -7.51 -30.02
N ARG A 95 -7.32 -7.69 -29.12
CA ARG A 95 -8.72 -7.27 -29.36
C ARG A 95 -8.84 -5.74 -29.40
N ALA A 96 -8.10 -5.04 -28.56
CA ALA A 96 -8.08 -3.59 -28.53
C ALA A 96 -7.46 -3.00 -29.80
N GLU A 97 -6.34 -3.54 -30.28
CA GLU A 97 -5.73 -3.13 -31.56
C GLU A 97 -6.66 -3.42 -32.74
N THR A 98 -7.37 -4.57 -32.75
CA THR A 98 -8.36 -4.89 -33.79
C THR A 98 -9.51 -3.88 -33.81
N LEU A 99 -10.01 -3.47 -32.65
CA LEU A 99 -11.03 -2.42 -32.54
C LEU A 99 -10.50 -1.06 -33.02
N LEU A 100 -9.27 -0.69 -32.66
CA LEU A 100 -8.65 0.55 -33.14
C LEU A 100 -8.46 0.56 -34.66
N ASP A 101 -7.96 -0.53 -35.25
CA ASP A 101 -7.77 -0.64 -36.70
C ASP A 101 -9.11 -0.50 -37.44
N SER A 102 -10.18 -1.08 -36.88
CA SER A 102 -11.54 -0.96 -37.41
C SER A 102 -12.07 0.47 -37.30
N LEU A 103 -11.84 1.16 -36.17
CA LEU A 103 -12.19 2.57 -36.01
C LEU A 103 -11.42 3.48 -36.97
N GLU A 104 -10.15 3.19 -37.23
CA GLU A 104 -9.34 3.89 -38.23
C GLU A 104 -9.85 3.65 -39.67
N ALA A 105 -10.33 2.45 -39.97
CA ALA A 105 -10.99 2.17 -41.24
C ALA A 105 -12.28 3.00 -41.40
N VAL A 106 -13.15 3.02 -40.39
CA VAL A 106 -14.37 3.84 -40.40
C VAL A 106 -14.05 5.32 -40.52
N ALA A 107 -13.04 5.83 -39.80
CA ALA A 107 -12.62 7.22 -39.89
C ALA A 107 -12.11 7.58 -41.31
N ARG A 108 -11.42 6.66 -42.00
CA ARG A 108 -10.99 6.85 -43.40
C ARG A 108 -12.17 6.86 -44.37
N VAL A 109 -13.18 6.01 -44.16
CA VAL A 109 -14.42 6.02 -44.94
C VAL A 109 -15.18 7.32 -44.73
N ALA A 110 -15.33 7.76 -43.48
CA ALA A 110 -15.91 9.04 -43.10
C ALA A 110 -15.19 10.23 -43.80
N ALA A 111 -13.85 10.24 -43.77
CA ALA A 111 -13.07 11.27 -44.44
C ALA A 111 -13.25 11.27 -45.97
N THR A 112 -13.39 10.08 -46.57
CA THR A 112 -13.66 9.92 -48.01
C THR A 112 -15.05 10.44 -48.37
N ALA A 113 -16.06 10.21 -47.53
CA ALA A 113 -17.39 10.78 -47.71
C ALA A 113 -17.36 12.32 -47.68
N VAL A 114 -16.70 12.91 -46.67
CA VAL A 114 -16.56 14.36 -46.54
C VAL A 114 -15.81 14.97 -47.74
N THR A 115 -14.73 14.33 -48.21
CA THR A 115 -13.94 14.83 -49.35
C THR A 115 -14.67 14.72 -50.68
N SER A 116 -15.32 13.59 -50.95
CA SER A 116 -16.06 13.35 -52.20
C SER A 116 -17.35 14.15 -52.29
N GLY A 117 -17.98 14.46 -51.15
CA GLY A 117 -19.27 15.15 -51.07
C GLY A 117 -20.42 14.33 -51.67
N LEU A 118 -20.26 13.01 -51.74
CA LEU A 118 -21.26 12.05 -52.16
C LEU A 118 -21.74 11.28 -50.94
N ASP A 119 -23.01 10.89 -50.94
CA ASP A 119 -23.52 9.86 -50.02
C ASP A 119 -22.68 8.60 -50.21
N HIS A 120 -21.93 8.24 -49.19
CA HIS A 120 -21.19 6.99 -49.19
C HIS A 120 -22.06 5.94 -48.49
N PRO A 121 -22.59 4.92 -49.21
CA PRO A 121 -23.33 3.83 -48.59
C PRO A 121 -22.49 3.01 -47.58
N GLY A 122 -21.17 3.25 -47.51
CA GLY A 122 -20.23 2.63 -46.58
C GLY A 122 -20.22 3.22 -45.16
N LEU A 123 -21.06 4.22 -44.86
CA LEU A 123 -21.38 4.63 -43.48
C LEU A 123 -22.66 3.95 -42.94
N CYS A 124 -23.16 2.92 -43.65
CA CYS A 124 -24.07 1.94 -43.04
C CYS A 124 -23.38 1.28 -41.82
N PRO A 125 -24.14 0.78 -40.83
CA PRO A 125 -23.57 0.07 -39.69
C PRO A 125 -22.60 -1.00 -40.22
N ASP A 126 -21.32 -0.84 -39.91
CA ASP A 126 -20.31 -1.82 -40.29
C ASP A 126 -20.53 -3.04 -39.40
N PRO A 127 -21.06 -4.16 -39.94
CA PRO A 127 -21.36 -5.33 -39.13
C PRO A 127 -20.08 -5.94 -38.53
N THR A 128 -18.91 -5.61 -39.08
CA THR A 128 -17.62 -6.03 -38.53
C THR A 128 -17.28 -5.24 -37.26
N LEU A 129 -17.52 -3.92 -37.24
CA LEU A 129 -17.25 -3.10 -36.06
C LEU A 129 -18.23 -3.37 -34.91
N ASP A 130 -19.51 -3.61 -35.22
CA ASP A 130 -20.51 -4.03 -34.23
C ASP A 130 -20.19 -5.42 -33.67
N GLY A 131 -19.75 -6.35 -34.54
CA GLY A 131 -19.25 -7.67 -34.12
C GLY A 131 -18.03 -7.59 -33.19
N VAL A 132 -17.01 -6.83 -33.57
CA VAL A 132 -15.79 -6.64 -32.77
C VAL A 132 -16.10 -5.94 -31.44
N ALA A 133 -17.06 -5.02 -31.40
CA ALA A 133 -17.51 -4.39 -30.16
C ALA A 133 -18.25 -5.37 -29.25
N ALA A 134 -19.15 -6.20 -29.81
CA ALA A 134 -19.93 -7.18 -29.05
C ALA A 134 -19.04 -8.23 -28.36
N GLU A 135 -17.88 -8.56 -28.93
CA GLU A 135 -16.93 -9.46 -28.28
C GLU A 135 -16.49 -8.94 -26.89
N TRP A 136 -16.53 -7.63 -26.62
CA TRP A 136 -16.09 -7.05 -25.34
C TRP A 136 -17.06 -7.34 -24.19
N ALA A 137 -18.33 -7.57 -24.52
CA ALA A 137 -19.36 -7.94 -23.55
C ALA A 137 -19.28 -9.41 -23.10
N PHE A 138 -18.54 -10.27 -23.83
CA PHE A 138 -18.43 -11.71 -23.53
C PHE A 138 -16.97 -12.12 -23.30
N PRO A 139 -16.48 -12.09 -22.06
CA PRO A 139 -15.15 -12.62 -21.77
C PRO A 139 -15.16 -14.16 -21.81
N ASP A 140 -14.42 -14.75 -22.76
CA ASP A 140 -14.32 -16.20 -22.99
C ASP A 140 -13.70 -17.02 -21.84
N SER A 141 -13.13 -16.38 -20.81
CA SER A 141 -12.36 -17.09 -19.79
C SER A 141 -12.16 -16.37 -18.45
N ALA A 142 -13.10 -15.55 -18.00
CA ALA A 142 -12.90 -14.87 -16.72
C ALA A 142 -13.13 -15.83 -15.54
N ASN A 143 -12.03 -16.32 -14.95
CA ASN A 143 -11.99 -16.73 -13.55
C ASN A 143 -12.27 -15.48 -12.71
N HIS A 144 -13.55 -15.16 -12.52
CA HIS A 144 -13.95 -14.06 -11.67
C HIS A 144 -13.60 -14.45 -10.23
N ALA A 145 -12.57 -13.83 -9.69
CA ALA A 145 -12.14 -14.13 -8.33
C ALA A 145 -13.15 -13.56 -7.33
N GLU A 146 -13.72 -14.42 -6.49
CA GLU A 146 -14.28 -13.97 -5.21
C GLU A 146 -13.11 -13.45 -4.37
N GLY A 147 -13.10 -12.14 -4.10
CA GLY A 147 -12.01 -11.46 -3.40
C GLY A 147 -10.88 -10.98 -4.33
N LEU A 148 -11.06 -9.80 -4.93
CA LEU A 148 -10.07 -9.18 -5.84
C LEU A 148 -8.68 -9.05 -5.20
N LEU A 149 -8.63 -8.61 -3.94
CA LEU A 149 -7.38 -8.44 -3.20
C LEU A 149 -6.67 -9.78 -2.98
N GLN A 150 -7.42 -10.81 -2.60
CA GLN A 150 -6.92 -12.18 -2.39
C GLN A 150 -6.31 -12.73 -3.67
N ALA A 151 -7.01 -12.58 -4.80
CA ALA A 151 -6.52 -13.03 -6.09
C ALA A 151 -5.28 -12.26 -6.55
N ALA A 152 -5.28 -10.92 -6.45
CA ALA A 152 -4.15 -10.09 -6.84
C ALA A 152 -2.89 -10.42 -6.03
N PHE A 153 -3.04 -10.68 -4.72
CA PHE A 153 -1.89 -10.94 -3.85
C PHE A 153 -1.60 -12.43 -3.65
N CYS A 154 -2.34 -13.33 -4.31
CA CYS A 154 -2.24 -14.79 -4.13
C CYS A 154 -2.33 -15.22 -2.65
N VAL A 155 -3.26 -14.64 -1.90
CA VAL A 155 -3.48 -14.92 -0.47
C VAL A 155 -4.86 -15.54 -0.29
N SER A 156 -4.97 -16.59 0.55
CA SER A 156 -6.26 -17.25 0.82
C SER A 156 -7.12 -16.54 1.85
N GLU A 157 -6.49 -15.79 2.76
CA GLU A 157 -7.16 -15.08 3.84
C GLU A 157 -7.68 -13.69 3.42
N PRO A 158 -8.75 -13.18 4.05
CA PRO A 158 -9.23 -11.83 3.80
C PRO A 158 -8.19 -10.78 4.19
N LEU A 159 -8.05 -9.77 3.33
CA LEU A 159 -7.06 -8.69 3.44
C LEU A 159 -7.67 -7.36 3.88
N THR A 160 -8.94 -7.35 4.26
CA THR A 160 -9.66 -6.21 4.83
C THR A 160 -9.90 -6.46 6.31
N ASP A 161 -9.81 -5.41 7.14
CA ASP A 161 -10.18 -5.54 8.55
C ASP A 161 -11.70 -5.45 8.79
N ASP A 162 -12.12 -5.49 10.05
CA ASP A 162 -13.54 -5.45 10.44
C ASP A 162 -14.25 -4.16 10.00
N SER A 163 -13.51 -3.10 9.69
CA SER A 163 -14.06 -1.85 9.14
C SER A 163 -14.21 -1.90 7.61
N GLY A 164 -13.74 -2.97 6.97
CA GLY A 164 -13.72 -3.13 5.52
C GLY A 164 -12.55 -2.43 4.84
N ASP A 165 -11.55 -1.93 5.60
CA ASP A 165 -10.40 -1.23 5.03
C ASP A 165 -9.29 -2.22 4.65
N PHE A 166 -8.70 -2.09 3.47
CA PHE A 166 -7.56 -2.91 3.04
C PHE A 166 -6.31 -2.76 3.96
N ARG A 167 -5.68 -3.90 4.26
CA ARG A 167 -4.53 -4.04 5.17
C ARG A 167 -3.27 -4.53 4.43
N PRO A 168 -2.42 -3.61 3.93
CA PRO A 168 -1.18 -4.01 3.24
C PRO A 168 -0.17 -4.69 4.18
N ASP A 169 -0.24 -4.42 5.48
CA ASP A 169 0.57 -5.10 6.50
C ASP A 169 0.25 -6.59 6.61
N TRP A 170 -0.97 -7.01 6.29
CA TRP A 170 -1.35 -8.42 6.29
C TRP A 170 -0.78 -9.17 5.09
N VAL A 171 -0.69 -8.52 3.93
CA VAL A 171 0.03 -9.07 2.76
C VAL A 171 1.52 -9.24 3.08
N LEU A 172 2.13 -8.24 3.72
CA LEU A 172 3.54 -8.35 4.18
C LEU A 172 3.72 -9.50 5.17
N SER A 173 2.75 -9.70 6.09
CA SER A 173 2.75 -10.83 7.02
C SER A 173 2.70 -12.17 6.31
N HIS A 174 1.84 -12.30 5.30
CA HIS A 174 1.80 -13.51 4.48
C HIS A 174 3.17 -13.78 3.82
N TYR A 175 3.79 -12.77 3.22
CA TYR A 175 5.07 -12.89 2.53
C TYR A 175 6.31 -12.65 3.41
N ALA A 176 6.18 -12.78 4.74
CA ALA A 176 7.28 -12.52 5.66
C ALA A 176 8.55 -13.28 5.26
N TYR A 177 9.68 -12.57 5.20
CA TYR A 177 11.00 -13.07 4.74
C TYR A 177 11.06 -13.57 3.28
N ARG A 178 9.98 -13.46 2.49
CA ARG A 178 9.87 -13.91 1.10
C ARG A 178 9.71 -12.74 0.14
N GLY A 179 10.59 -11.74 0.26
CA GLY A 179 10.52 -10.49 -0.52
C GLY A 179 10.59 -10.69 -2.03
N THR A 180 11.37 -11.66 -2.51
CA THR A 180 11.45 -12.01 -3.95
C THR A 180 10.14 -12.59 -4.47
N SER A 181 9.48 -13.45 -3.68
CA SER A 181 8.16 -13.98 -4.00
C SER A 181 7.11 -12.87 -4.05
N LEU A 182 7.12 -11.96 -3.08
CA LEU A 182 6.24 -10.80 -3.08
C LEU A 182 6.44 -9.93 -4.33
N LEU A 183 7.70 -9.64 -4.69
CA LEU A 183 8.03 -8.87 -5.88
C LEU A 183 7.50 -9.51 -7.16
N SER A 184 7.62 -10.84 -7.29
CA SER A 184 7.08 -11.55 -8.47
C SER A 184 5.56 -11.44 -8.61
N VAL A 185 4.84 -11.22 -7.51
CA VAL A 185 3.38 -11.03 -7.48
C VAL A 185 3.03 -9.58 -7.79
N ILE A 186 3.69 -8.59 -7.17
CA ILE A 186 3.29 -7.18 -7.31
C ILE A 186 3.83 -6.52 -8.57
N ALA A 187 4.99 -6.93 -9.09
CA ALA A 187 5.61 -6.26 -10.23
C ALA A 187 4.75 -6.27 -11.52
N PRO A 188 4.10 -7.39 -11.89
CA PRO A 188 3.19 -7.42 -13.04
C PRO A 188 2.03 -6.43 -12.91
N HIS A 189 1.46 -6.28 -11.70
CA HIS A 189 0.38 -5.33 -11.42
C HIS A 189 0.83 -3.88 -11.56
N LEU A 190 2.01 -3.53 -11.03
CA LEU A 190 2.57 -2.19 -11.19
C LEU A 190 2.85 -1.85 -12.65
N GLN A 191 3.38 -2.81 -13.41
CA GLN A 191 3.59 -2.65 -14.84
C GLN A 191 2.27 -2.45 -15.58
N SER A 192 1.22 -3.18 -15.19
CA SER A 192 -0.12 -3.06 -15.76
C SER A 192 -0.72 -1.67 -15.53
N LEU A 193 -0.56 -1.12 -14.32
CA LEU A 193 -0.90 0.27 -13.97
C LEU A 193 -0.02 1.30 -14.68
N GLY A 194 1.14 0.89 -15.23
CA GLY A 194 2.06 1.80 -15.91
C GLY A 194 2.92 2.63 -14.98
N LEU A 195 3.06 2.17 -13.74
CA LEU A 195 3.88 2.82 -12.75
C LEU A 195 5.33 2.32 -12.87
N PRO A 196 6.33 3.17 -12.55
CA PRO A 196 7.69 2.72 -12.43
C PRO A 196 7.83 1.66 -11.34
N MET A 197 8.88 0.84 -11.42
CA MET A 197 9.15 -0.15 -10.37
C MET A 197 9.38 0.56 -9.04
N MET A 198 8.53 0.25 -8.05
CA MET A 198 8.62 0.77 -6.69
C MET A 198 9.41 -0.21 -5.82
N PHE A 199 10.45 0.29 -5.15
CA PHE A 199 11.27 -0.52 -4.23
C PHE A 199 10.67 -0.57 -2.81
N ASP A 200 9.82 0.41 -2.47
CA ASP A 200 9.04 0.38 -1.24
C ASP A 200 7.84 -0.57 -1.41
N HIS A 201 7.98 -1.81 -0.93
CA HIS A 201 6.93 -2.82 -1.03
C HIS A 201 5.62 -2.38 -0.38
N LEU A 202 5.67 -1.62 0.71
CA LEU A 202 4.46 -1.14 1.38
C LEU A 202 3.74 -0.11 0.52
N ALA A 203 4.48 0.79 -0.13
CA ALA A 203 3.91 1.73 -1.09
C ALA A 203 3.28 1.00 -2.29
N ALA A 204 3.96 0.00 -2.85
CA ALA A 204 3.46 -0.80 -3.96
C ALA A 204 2.15 -1.54 -3.61
N LEU A 205 2.14 -2.23 -2.46
CA LEU A 205 0.96 -2.92 -1.94
C LEU A 205 -0.20 -1.96 -1.71
N ASN A 206 0.07 -0.80 -1.09
CA ASN A 206 -0.93 0.21 -0.82
C ASN A 206 -1.51 0.80 -2.12
N THR A 207 -0.68 1.06 -3.14
CA THR A 207 -1.14 1.55 -4.44
C THR A 207 -2.04 0.53 -5.14
N ILE A 208 -1.64 -0.75 -5.22
CA ILE A 208 -2.46 -1.80 -5.84
C ILE A 208 -3.76 -1.99 -5.06
N GLY A 209 -3.65 -2.09 -3.73
CA GLY A 209 -4.78 -2.31 -2.85
C GLY A 209 -5.82 -1.19 -2.91
N LEU A 210 -5.41 0.09 -2.91
CA LEU A 210 -6.35 1.21 -3.03
C LEU A 210 -7.14 1.21 -4.33
N ILE A 211 -6.55 0.73 -5.44
CA ILE A 211 -7.27 0.61 -6.71
C ILE A 211 -8.29 -0.54 -6.64
N LEU A 212 -7.88 -1.70 -6.10
CA LEU A 212 -8.74 -2.89 -6.06
C LEU A 212 -9.81 -2.84 -4.96
N ASP A 213 -9.57 -2.10 -3.88
CA ASP A 213 -10.52 -1.88 -2.76
C ASP A 213 -11.51 -0.76 -3.05
N SER A 214 -11.35 -0.06 -4.19
CA SER A 214 -12.28 0.96 -4.67
C SER A 214 -13.59 0.33 -5.14
N ASP A 215 -14.71 1.00 -4.85
CA ASP A 215 -16.05 0.63 -5.36
C ASP A 215 -16.08 0.62 -6.91
N ASP A 216 -15.27 1.48 -7.54
CA ASP A 216 -15.02 1.51 -8.98
C ASP A 216 -13.50 1.52 -9.25
N PRO A 217 -12.87 0.35 -9.45
CA PRO A 217 -11.44 0.23 -9.71
C PRO A 217 -11.00 0.92 -11.00
N VAL A 218 -11.85 0.94 -12.03
CA VAL A 218 -11.53 1.54 -13.33
C VAL A 218 -11.50 3.06 -13.19
N HIS A 219 -12.48 3.66 -12.50
CA HIS A 219 -12.46 5.10 -12.21
C HIS A 219 -11.28 5.49 -11.31
N ALA A 220 -10.94 4.65 -10.32
CA ALA A 220 -9.75 4.86 -9.50
C ALA A 220 -8.47 4.83 -10.34
N TYR A 221 -8.35 3.91 -11.29
CA TYR A 221 -7.22 3.89 -12.21
C TYR A 221 -7.18 5.12 -13.13
N ILE A 222 -8.30 5.55 -13.71
CA ILE A 222 -8.36 6.78 -14.52
C ILE A 222 -7.86 7.97 -13.72
N SER A 223 -8.28 8.07 -12.45
CA SER A 223 -7.89 9.14 -11.54
C SER A 223 -6.41 9.08 -11.18
N LEU A 224 -5.87 7.88 -10.98
CA LEU A 224 -4.44 7.65 -10.79
C LEU A 224 -3.63 8.11 -12.00
N ASP A 225 -3.99 7.62 -13.20
CA ASP A 225 -3.28 7.91 -14.45
C ASP A 225 -3.36 9.41 -14.79
N THR A 226 -4.53 10.02 -14.61
CA THR A 226 -4.72 11.47 -14.79
C THR A 226 -3.83 12.27 -13.85
N PHE A 227 -3.84 11.94 -12.55
CA PHE A 227 -3.01 12.63 -11.55
C PHE A 227 -1.51 12.52 -11.88
N VAL A 228 -1.05 11.30 -12.19
CA VAL A 228 0.35 11.03 -12.56
C VAL A 228 0.76 11.82 -13.79
N LYS A 229 -0.02 11.74 -14.88
CA LYS A 229 0.28 12.47 -16.12
C LYS A 229 0.27 13.97 -15.92
N SER A 230 -0.74 14.51 -15.24
CA SER A 230 -0.83 15.95 -14.96
C SER A 230 0.35 16.43 -14.13
N CYS A 231 0.74 15.69 -13.07
CA CYS A 231 1.89 16.04 -12.24
C CYS A 231 3.19 16.08 -13.05
N PHE A 232 3.45 15.09 -13.91
CA PHE A 232 4.67 15.05 -14.72
C PHE A 232 4.68 16.04 -15.90
N GLN A 233 3.52 16.57 -16.31
CA GLN A 233 3.40 17.58 -17.37
C GLN A 233 3.38 19.02 -16.84
N ALA A 234 3.21 19.20 -15.53
CA ALA A 234 3.22 20.51 -14.87
C ALA A 234 4.65 21.09 -14.79
N GLU A 235 4.73 22.39 -14.52
CA GLU A 235 6.02 23.04 -14.20
C GLU A 235 6.56 22.50 -12.87
N THR A 236 7.86 22.25 -12.78
CA THR A 236 8.49 21.53 -11.65
C THR A 236 8.21 22.18 -10.29
N ASP A 237 8.24 23.51 -10.25
CA ASP A 237 7.95 24.34 -9.09
C ASP A 237 6.47 24.31 -8.69
N VAL A 238 5.55 24.34 -9.66
CA VAL A 238 4.10 24.16 -9.40
C VAL A 238 3.82 22.75 -8.88
N ALA A 239 4.43 21.74 -9.50
CA ALA A 239 4.29 20.35 -9.09
C ALA A 239 4.82 20.12 -7.67
N ALA A 240 5.97 20.69 -7.34
CA ALA A 240 6.55 20.62 -6.00
C ALA A 240 5.67 21.32 -4.96
N ALA A 241 5.23 22.55 -5.22
CA ALA A 241 4.39 23.32 -4.28
C ALA A 241 3.05 22.62 -3.98
N ALA A 242 2.40 22.04 -4.99
CA ALA A 242 1.15 21.31 -4.78
C ALA A 242 1.33 20.03 -3.98
N ARG A 243 2.42 19.30 -4.22
CA ARG A 243 2.72 18.10 -3.45
C ARG A 243 3.06 18.45 -2.01
N GLU A 244 3.87 19.46 -1.76
CA GLU A 244 4.17 19.94 -0.40
C GLU A 244 2.88 20.33 0.34
N HIS A 245 1.94 21.00 -0.34
CA HIS A 245 0.64 21.33 0.23
C HIS A 245 -0.21 20.09 0.54
N LEU A 246 -0.25 19.11 -0.36
CA LEU A 246 -0.96 17.84 -0.12
C LEU A 246 -0.37 17.10 1.08
N GLU A 247 0.96 17.04 1.17
CA GLU A 247 1.69 16.42 2.28
C GLU A 247 1.40 17.12 3.62
N GLY A 248 1.46 18.45 3.66
CA GLY A 248 1.13 19.23 4.86
C GLY A 248 -0.30 19.02 5.36
N HIS A 249 -1.22 18.57 4.49
CA HIS A 249 -2.63 18.32 4.83
C HIS A 249 -2.99 16.82 4.90
N GLU A 250 -2.04 15.91 4.70
CA GLU A 250 -2.27 14.46 4.74
C GLU A 250 -2.96 14.01 6.04
N PRO A 251 -2.58 14.49 7.25
CA PRO A 251 -3.28 14.10 8.49
C PRO A 251 -4.76 14.52 8.52
N ALA A 252 -5.08 15.69 7.96
CA ALA A 252 -6.45 16.20 7.90
C ALA A 252 -7.29 15.42 6.86
N MET A 253 -6.70 15.10 5.71
CA MET A 253 -7.35 14.27 4.68
C MET A 253 -7.63 12.86 5.20
N THR A 254 -6.65 12.22 5.84
CA THR A 254 -6.79 10.89 6.45
C THR A 254 -7.90 10.89 7.50
N ARG A 255 -7.93 11.90 8.38
CA ARG A 255 -9.00 12.04 9.38
C ARG A 255 -10.37 12.17 8.72
N ALA A 256 -10.50 13.00 7.70
CA ALA A 256 -11.76 13.19 6.97
C ALA A 256 -12.22 11.90 6.30
N ARG A 257 -11.31 11.15 5.67
CA ARG A 257 -11.58 9.84 5.08
C ARG A 257 -12.06 8.83 6.12
N ASN A 258 -11.35 8.69 7.24
CA ASN A 258 -11.74 7.75 8.30
C ASN A 258 -13.12 8.09 8.88
N LEU A 259 -13.42 9.38 9.08
CA LEU A 259 -14.74 9.82 9.53
C LEU A 259 -15.82 9.57 8.48
N ALA A 260 -15.49 9.66 7.19
CA ALA A 260 -16.41 9.29 6.12
C ALA A 260 -16.68 7.78 6.09
N SER A 261 -15.65 6.92 6.23
CA SER A 261 -15.83 5.47 6.35
C SER A 261 -16.70 5.10 7.56
N GLN A 262 -16.48 5.75 8.71
CA GLN A 262 -17.33 5.57 9.90
C GLN A 262 -18.78 6.02 9.67
N ALA A 263 -18.99 7.12 8.95
CA ALA A 263 -20.33 7.58 8.59
C ALA A 263 -21.02 6.61 7.62
N LEU A 264 -20.29 6.07 6.63
CA LEU A 264 -20.79 5.06 5.71
C LEU A 264 -21.15 3.76 6.45
N ALA A 265 -20.27 3.27 7.33
CA ALA A 265 -20.54 2.08 8.14
C ALA A 265 -21.79 2.26 9.00
N ARG A 266 -22.00 3.44 9.59
CA ARG A 266 -23.25 3.79 10.29
C ARG A 266 -24.46 3.77 9.36
N ALA A 267 -24.33 4.29 8.14
CA ALA A 267 -25.42 4.26 7.16
C ALA A 267 -25.80 2.81 6.79
N LEU A 268 -24.80 1.96 6.54
CA LEU A 268 -25.01 0.54 6.19
C LEU A 268 -25.64 -0.26 7.34
N ALA A 269 -25.27 0.04 8.58
CA ALA A 269 -25.82 -0.63 9.77
C ALA A 269 -27.19 -0.09 10.21
N ALA A 270 -27.62 1.08 9.73
CA ALA A 270 -28.84 1.73 10.18
C ALA A 270 -30.10 1.05 9.59
N ASN A 271 -31.03 0.67 10.47
CA ASN A 271 -32.35 0.16 10.09
C ASN A 271 -33.34 1.27 9.75
N ASP A 272 -33.15 2.46 10.34
CA ASP A 272 -33.98 3.63 10.09
C ASP A 272 -33.54 4.34 8.79
N PRO A 273 -34.45 4.52 7.80
CA PRO A 273 -34.15 5.22 6.54
C PRO A 273 -33.63 6.64 6.72
N GLU A 274 -34.15 7.39 7.71
CA GLU A 274 -33.72 8.76 7.97
C GLU A 274 -32.27 8.78 8.47
N VAL A 275 -31.97 7.95 9.48
CA VAL A 275 -30.62 7.82 10.04
C VAL A 275 -29.64 7.37 8.95
N ARG A 276 -30.05 6.44 8.10
CA ARG A 276 -29.26 5.96 6.95
C ARG A 276 -28.96 7.09 5.97
N ALA A 277 -29.97 7.86 5.57
CA ALA A 277 -29.82 8.94 4.60
C ALA A 277 -28.94 10.08 5.14
N LEU A 278 -29.13 10.46 6.41
CA LEU A 278 -28.32 11.50 7.06
C LEU A 278 -26.86 11.04 7.26
N ALA A 279 -26.63 9.78 7.65
CA ALA A 279 -25.29 9.23 7.78
C ALA A 279 -24.57 9.14 6.42
N LEU A 280 -25.29 8.81 5.34
CA LEU A 280 -24.76 8.83 3.98
C LEU A 280 -24.41 10.26 3.54
N ALA A 281 -25.25 11.24 3.85
CA ALA A 281 -24.96 12.65 3.57
C ALA A 281 -23.72 13.15 4.34
N ASP A 282 -23.54 12.73 5.59
CA ASP A 282 -22.34 13.01 6.40
C ASP A 282 -21.09 12.39 5.76
N ALA A 283 -21.15 11.13 5.32
CA ALA A 283 -20.04 10.47 4.62
C ALA A 283 -19.65 11.21 3.34
N TYR A 284 -20.64 11.57 2.52
CA TYR A 284 -20.50 12.36 1.30
C TYR A 284 -19.79 13.69 1.54
N LYS A 285 -20.28 14.51 2.48
CA LYS A 285 -19.71 15.83 2.76
C LYS A 285 -18.26 15.73 3.24
N ARG A 286 -17.94 14.73 4.08
CA ARG A 286 -16.57 14.54 4.61
C ARG A 286 -15.56 14.20 3.53
N ILE A 287 -15.90 13.32 2.58
CA ILE A 287 -15.02 13.04 1.43
C ILE A 287 -14.90 14.26 0.52
N LEU A 288 -16.02 14.92 0.23
CA LEU A 288 -16.07 16.07 -0.68
C LEU A 288 -15.19 17.23 -0.18
N GLU A 289 -15.41 17.68 1.06
CA GLU A 289 -14.71 18.85 1.64
C GLU A 289 -13.28 18.54 2.11
N GLY A 290 -13.02 17.25 2.39
CA GLY A 290 -11.74 16.76 2.89
C GLY A 290 -10.77 16.41 1.75
N PRO A 291 -10.60 15.12 1.41
CA PRO A 291 -9.62 14.67 0.43
C PRO A 291 -9.97 15.07 -1.01
N PHE A 292 -11.23 14.98 -1.45
CA PHE A 292 -11.59 15.27 -2.85
C PHE A 292 -11.20 16.69 -3.25
N ARG A 293 -11.64 17.70 -2.46
CA ARG A 293 -11.35 19.12 -2.73
C ARG A 293 -9.86 19.37 -2.98
N ARG A 294 -9.00 18.75 -2.17
CA ARG A 294 -7.54 18.92 -2.26
C ARG A 294 -6.96 18.22 -3.49
N PHE A 295 -7.34 16.98 -3.76
CA PHE A 295 -6.84 16.28 -4.95
C PHE A 295 -7.36 16.90 -6.25
N ALA A 296 -8.63 17.27 -6.31
CA ALA A 296 -9.21 17.91 -7.48
C ALA A 296 -8.58 19.29 -7.76
N TRP A 297 -8.31 20.08 -6.71
CA TRP A 297 -7.54 21.32 -6.85
C TRP A 297 -6.10 21.04 -7.32
N ALA A 298 -5.42 20.03 -6.79
CA ALA A 298 -4.05 19.69 -7.20
C ALA A 298 -3.98 19.35 -8.70
N VAL A 299 -4.88 18.49 -9.19
CA VAL A 299 -4.96 18.16 -10.63
C VAL A 299 -5.30 19.41 -11.47
N PHE A 300 -6.17 20.29 -10.96
CA PHE A 300 -6.48 21.56 -11.61
C PHE A 300 -5.24 22.47 -11.74
N VAL A 301 -4.46 22.68 -10.68
CA VAL A 301 -3.26 23.54 -10.74
C VAL A 301 -2.15 22.94 -11.60
N PHE A 302 -2.03 21.61 -11.64
CA PHE A 302 -1.15 20.92 -12.59
C PHE A 302 -1.52 21.23 -14.04
N GLY A 303 -2.82 21.16 -14.37
CA GLY A 303 -3.32 21.49 -15.70
C GLY A 303 -3.18 22.97 -16.06
N LEU A 304 -3.39 23.86 -15.07
CA LEU A 304 -3.23 25.31 -15.22
C LEU A 304 -1.77 25.72 -15.39
N LYS A 305 -0.83 24.88 -14.92
CA LYS A 305 0.61 25.21 -14.81
C LYS A 305 0.86 26.48 -13.99
N ALA A 306 0.00 26.72 -13.01
CA ALA A 306 0.13 27.87 -12.12
C ALA A 306 -0.36 27.52 -10.72
N TRP A 307 0.43 27.92 -9.73
CA TRP A 307 0.08 27.77 -8.33
C TRP A 307 -1.05 28.73 -7.92
N THR A 308 -2.03 28.21 -7.19
CA THR A 308 -3.09 29.01 -6.53
C THR A 308 -3.45 28.38 -5.20
N GLU A 309 -3.93 29.15 -4.22
CA GLU A 309 -4.45 28.55 -2.98
C GLU A 309 -5.71 27.69 -3.25
N PRO A 310 -5.91 26.58 -2.53
CA PRO A 310 -7.09 25.75 -2.70
C PRO A 310 -8.39 26.50 -2.37
N PRO A 311 -9.30 26.68 -3.34
CA PRO A 311 -10.55 27.39 -3.11
C PRO A 311 -11.56 26.54 -2.32
N MET A 312 -12.71 27.14 -2.00
CA MET A 312 -13.87 26.40 -1.49
C MET A 312 -14.47 25.52 -2.58
N VAL A 313 -15.22 24.46 -2.21
CA VAL A 313 -15.78 23.49 -3.18
C VAL A 313 -16.61 24.15 -4.28
N THR A 314 -17.44 25.15 -3.95
CA THR A 314 -18.26 25.85 -4.95
C THR A 314 -17.41 26.53 -6.02
N GLU A 315 -16.41 27.30 -5.59
CA GLU A 315 -15.50 27.97 -6.51
C GLU A 315 -14.62 26.97 -7.28
N LEU A 316 -14.20 25.88 -6.62
CA LEU A 316 -13.50 24.79 -7.29
C LEU A 316 -14.38 24.17 -8.38
N GLN A 317 -15.65 23.88 -8.10
CA GLN A 317 -16.59 23.34 -9.08
C GLN A 317 -16.70 24.23 -10.30
N GLU A 318 -16.90 25.54 -10.12
CA GLU A 318 -16.98 26.50 -11.23
C GLU A 318 -15.70 26.51 -12.07
N ARG A 319 -14.52 26.51 -11.42
CA ARG A 319 -13.23 26.46 -12.10
C ARG A 319 -13.03 25.15 -12.88
N LEU A 320 -13.39 24.00 -12.29
CA LEU A 320 -13.31 22.70 -12.94
C LEU A 320 -14.24 22.64 -14.15
N MET A 321 -15.50 23.07 -14.00
CA MET A 321 -16.48 23.13 -15.07
C MET A 321 -16.02 24.04 -16.23
N ALA A 322 -15.42 25.19 -15.92
CA ALA A 322 -14.87 26.10 -16.91
C ALA A 322 -13.65 25.52 -17.66
N SER A 323 -12.84 24.69 -16.99
CA SER A 323 -11.66 24.05 -17.59
C SER A 323 -12.00 22.89 -18.54
N GLY A 324 -13.18 22.27 -18.37
CA GLY A 324 -13.63 21.14 -19.19
C GLY A 324 -12.91 19.81 -18.87
N GLY A 325 -13.12 18.81 -19.73
CA GLY A 325 -12.49 17.49 -19.61
C GLY A 325 -13.04 16.62 -18.47
N THR A 326 -12.28 15.60 -18.09
CA THR A 326 -12.69 14.57 -17.10
C THR A 326 -13.02 15.15 -15.73
N LEU A 327 -12.28 16.16 -15.27
CA LEU A 327 -12.56 16.80 -13.98
C LEU A 327 -13.86 17.61 -13.99
N ALA A 328 -14.23 18.23 -15.11
CA ALA A 328 -15.52 18.90 -15.25
C ALA A 328 -16.68 17.89 -15.18
N GLU A 329 -16.53 16.74 -15.85
CA GLU A 329 -17.53 15.67 -15.76
C GLU A 329 -17.66 15.12 -14.35
N LEU A 330 -16.55 14.86 -13.68
CA LEU A 330 -16.54 14.44 -12.28
C LEU A 330 -17.22 15.48 -11.39
N ALA A 331 -16.88 16.77 -11.52
CA ALA A 331 -17.50 17.84 -10.76
C ALA A 331 -19.01 17.96 -11.03
N ARG A 332 -19.45 17.74 -12.26
CA ARG A 332 -20.87 17.77 -12.65
C ARG A 332 -21.68 16.65 -12.00
N PHE A 333 -21.13 15.45 -11.92
CA PHE A 333 -21.85 14.27 -11.41
C PHE A 333 -21.68 14.05 -9.91
N ALA A 334 -20.53 14.42 -9.35
CA ALA A 334 -20.18 14.12 -7.97
C ALA A 334 -20.49 15.27 -7.00
N ILE A 335 -20.56 16.52 -7.46
CA ILE A 335 -20.87 17.66 -6.59
C ILE A 335 -22.37 17.95 -6.65
N ILE A 336 -23.05 17.79 -5.52
CA ILE A 336 -24.47 18.09 -5.31
C ILE A 336 -24.54 19.38 -4.48
N PRO A 337 -24.67 20.56 -5.10
CA PRO A 337 -24.52 21.84 -4.39
C PRO A 337 -25.51 22.03 -3.25
N THR A 338 -26.77 21.64 -3.45
CA THR A 338 -27.84 21.73 -2.44
C THR A 338 -27.57 20.86 -1.23
N LEU A 339 -27.13 19.61 -1.43
CA LEU A 339 -26.75 18.73 -0.31
C LEU A 339 -25.56 19.30 0.47
N ARG A 340 -24.56 19.85 -0.24
CA ARG A 340 -23.35 20.41 0.38
C ARG A 340 -23.68 21.64 1.24
N ASN A 341 -24.48 22.58 0.73
CA ASN A 341 -24.80 23.83 1.42
C ASN A 341 -25.81 23.66 2.57
N SER A 342 -26.54 22.55 2.57
CA SER A 342 -27.63 22.28 3.52
C SER A 342 -27.26 22.36 5.01
N GLU A 343 -26.00 22.11 5.38
CA GLU A 343 -25.55 22.15 6.78
C GLU A 343 -25.31 23.56 7.28
N GLY A 344 -24.73 24.43 6.43
CA GLY A 344 -24.51 25.83 6.78
C GLY A 344 -25.80 26.64 6.88
N HIS A 345 -26.90 26.11 6.33
CA HIS A 345 -28.22 26.73 6.36
C HIS A 345 -29.23 25.96 7.22
N GLU A 346 -28.82 24.88 7.89
CA GLU A 346 -29.70 24.00 8.69
C GLU A 346 -30.95 23.53 7.93
N THR A 347 -30.86 23.36 6.60
CA THR A 347 -32.01 23.06 5.72
C THR A 347 -32.15 21.60 5.36
N LEU A 348 -31.21 20.73 5.76
CA LEU A 348 -31.27 19.30 5.43
C LEU A 348 -32.32 18.58 6.28
N THR A 349 -33.34 18.03 5.63
CA THR A 349 -34.38 17.23 6.27
C THR A 349 -34.63 15.95 5.48
N TRP A 350 -35.21 14.94 6.12
CA TRP A 350 -35.66 13.71 5.47
C TRP A 350 -37.17 13.76 5.23
N ASP A 351 -37.61 13.53 3.98
CA ASP A 351 -39.02 13.35 3.64
C ASP A 351 -39.35 11.86 3.62
N GLY A 352 -39.87 11.36 4.74
CA GLY A 352 -40.26 9.95 4.90
C GLY A 352 -41.48 9.52 4.08
N PHE A 353 -42.14 10.41 3.33
CA PHE A 353 -43.19 10.01 2.39
C PHE A 353 -42.63 9.66 1.01
N THR A 354 -41.56 10.32 0.59
CA THR A 354 -40.93 10.07 -0.72
C THR A 354 -39.60 9.36 -0.61
N ASP A 355 -39.13 9.09 0.61
CA ASP A 355 -37.82 8.50 0.90
C ASP A 355 -36.67 9.30 0.27
N GLU A 356 -36.73 10.63 0.41
CA GLU A 356 -35.77 11.57 -0.19
C GLU A 356 -35.22 12.56 0.84
N LEU A 357 -33.97 13.00 0.61
CA LEU A 357 -33.42 14.15 1.32
C LEU A 357 -33.99 15.43 0.71
N VAL A 358 -34.39 16.39 1.54
CA VAL A 358 -34.87 17.70 1.12
C VAL A 358 -33.91 18.76 1.64
N ALA A 359 -33.39 19.59 0.74
CA ALA A 359 -32.54 20.72 1.06
C ALA A 359 -32.90 21.90 0.14
N GLU A 360 -33.16 23.07 0.72
CA GLU A 360 -33.47 24.31 -0.03
C GLU A 360 -34.62 24.15 -1.06
N GLY A 361 -35.57 23.23 -0.79
CA GLY A 361 -36.69 22.92 -1.69
C GLY A 361 -36.34 21.98 -2.85
N GLU A 362 -35.09 21.55 -3.00
CA GLU A 362 -34.70 20.46 -3.91
C GLU A 362 -34.85 19.11 -3.22
N ARG A 363 -35.33 18.12 -3.97
CA ARG A 363 -35.42 16.72 -3.56
C ARG A 363 -34.23 15.94 -4.11
N ILE A 364 -33.56 15.21 -3.23
CA ILE A 364 -32.31 14.51 -3.50
C ILE A 364 -32.50 13.05 -3.13
N ALA A 365 -32.60 12.22 -4.16
CA ALA A 365 -32.75 10.79 -3.98
C ALA A 365 -31.48 10.16 -3.39
N PRO A 366 -31.57 9.23 -2.41
CA PRO A 366 -30.41 8.62 -1.76
C PRO A 366 -29.44 7.95 -2.75
N HIS A 367 -29.94 7.31 -3.80
CA HIS A 367 -29.11 6.67 -4.82
C HIS A 367 -28.21 7.65 -5.57
N ARG A 368 -28.63 8.92 -5.74
CA ARG A 368 -27.79 9.99 -6.31
C ARG A 368 -26.63 10.32 -5.38
N VAL A 369 -26.85 10.30 -4.07
CA VAL A 369 -25.80 10.52 -3.07
C VAL A 369 -24.82 9.35 -3.03
N VAL A 370 -25.31 8.10 -3.12
CA VAL A 370 -24.46 6.90 -3.23
C VAL A 370 -23.56 6.99 -4.47
N ALA A 371 -24.14 7.23 -5.65
CA ALA A 371 -23.38 7.33 -6.90
C ALA A 371 -22.31 8.45 -6.83
N ALA A 372 -22.68 9.62 -6.29
CA ALA A 372 -21.74 10.70 -6.09
C ALA A 372 -20.62 10.33 -5.10
N PHE A 373 -20.96 9.70 -3.97
CA PHE A 373 -19.98 9.24 -2.99
C PHE A 373 -19.01 8.21 -3.59
N THR A 374 -19.51 7.22 -4.33
CA THR A 374 -18.69 6.20 -5.01
C THR A 374 -17.70 6.83 -5.99
N LEU A 375 -18.15 7.80 -6.81
CA LEU A 375 -17.25 8.53 -7.72
C LEU A 375 -16.19 9.32 -6.94
N LEU A 376 -16.58 10.05 -5.90
CA LEU A 376 -15.64 10.82 -5.07
C LEU A 376 -14.61 9.92 -4.39
N ARG A 377 -15.04 8.79 -3.82
CA ARG A 377 -14.17 7.84 -3.13
C ARG A 377 -13.17 7.22 -4.11
N SER A 378 -13.66 6.72 -5.26
CA SER A 378 -12.81 6.13 -6.30
C SER A 378 -11.78 7.14 -6.83
N PHE A 379 -12.18 8.39 -7.03
CA PHE A 379 -11.25 9.47 -7.39
C PHE A 379 -10.18 9.70 -6.32
N VAL A 380 -10.59 9.80 -5.05
CA VAL A 380 -9.69 10.00 -3.92
C VAL A 380 -8.71 8.84 -3.76
N ASP A 381 -9.16 7.60 -3.88
CA ASP A 381 -8.31 6.41 -3.75
C ASP A 381 -7.30 6.35 -4.91
N GLY A 382 -7.75 6.64 -6.14
CA GLY A 382 -6.87 6.78 -7.31
C GLY A 382 -5.80 7.87 -7.15
N CYS A 383 -6.19 9.08 -6.71
CA CYS A 383 -5.23 10.16 -6.47
C CYS A 383 -4.29 9.86 -5.29
N THR A 384 -4.77 9.18 -4.24
CA THR A 384 -3.93 8.75 -3.12
C THR A 384 -2.90 7.71 -3.56
N ALA A 385 -3.31 6.77 -4.40
CA ALA A 385 -2.45 5.76 -5.00
C ALA A 385 -1.39 6.40 -5.93
N ALA A 386 -1.78 7.38 -6.74
CA ALA A 386 -0.87 8.19 -7.56
C ALA A 386 0.14 8.98 -6.73
N HIS A 387 -0.33 9.70 -5.71
CA HIS A 387 0.52 10.48 -4.83
C HIS A 387 1.55 9.59 -4.12
N THR A 388 1.14 8.39 -3.69
CA THR A 388 2.03 7.38 -3.11
C THR A 388 3.09 6.90 -4.11
N ALA A 389 2.69 6.62 -5.36
CA ALA A 389 3.59 6.15 -6.40
C ALA A 389 4.63 7.19 -6.83
N ILE A 390 4.22 8.45 -7.05
CA ILE A 390 5.12 9.56 -7.40
C ILE A 390 6.17 9.77 -6.31
N ARG A 391 5.71 9.80 -5.06
CA ARG A 391 6.56 9.94 -3.88
C ARG A 391 7.58 8.81 -3.75
N SER A 392 7.20 7.58 -4.09
CA SER A 392 8.12 6.44 -4.13
C SER A 392 9.19 6.60 -5.22
N ALA A 393 8.79 7.05 -6.41
CA ALA A 393 9.69 7.23 -7.56
C ALA A 393 10.72 8.35 -7.36
N GLU A 394 10.33 9.47 -6.75
CA GLU A 394 11.25 10.60 -6.49
C GLU A 394 12.34 10.26 -5.49
N ARG A 395 12.04 9.43 -4.47
CA ARG A 395 13.05 9.00 -3.50
C ARG A 395 14.19 8.22 -4.13
N LEU A 396 13.96 7.52 -5.25
CA LEU A 396 15.02 6.82 -5.98
C LEU A 396 16.09 7.78 -6.55
N HIS A 397 15.72 9.05 -6.73
CA HIS A 397 16.57 10.07 -7.30
C HIS A 397 17.22 10.96 -6.22
N ALA A 398 16.74 10.90 -4.98
CA ALA A 398 17.17 11.74 -3.87
C ALA A 398 18.10 10.99 -2.88
N SER A 399 19.38 10.84 -3.26
CA SER A 399 20.53 10.52 -2.40
C SER A 399 20.60 9.15 -1.67
N SER A 400 21.83 8.60 -1.62
CA SER A 400 22.23 7.33 -0.99
C SER A 400 22.35 7.37 0.54
N GLY A 401 21.62 8.28 1.20
CA GLY A 401 21.66 8.47 2.65
C GLY A 401 20.42 7.88 3.32
N LEU A 402 20.59 7.35 4.53
CA LEU A 402 19.47 6.86 5.35
C LEU A 402 18.51 8.04 5.64
N PRO A 403 17.24 8.01 5.18
CA PRO A 403 16.34 9.14 5.32
C PRO A 403 15.90 9.31 6.77
N VAL A 404 15.70 10.56 7.18
CA VAL A 404 15.41 10.94 8.56
C VAL A 404 13.94 10.63 8.88
N ALA A 405 13.61 10.32 10.14
CA ALA A 405 12.22 10.06 10.56
C ALA A 405 11.28 11.23 10.20
N ASP A 406 11.81 12.44 10.26
CA ASP A 406 11.07 13.69 10.11
C ASP A 406 11.08 14.23 8.65
N GLU A 407 11.52 13.42 7.68
CA GLU A 407 11.71 13.85 6.29
C GLU A 407 10.38 13.91 5.52
N THR A 408 10.17 15.05 4.86
CA THR A 408 8.98 15.36 4.07
C THR A 408 8.76 14.30 2.98
N GLY A 409 7.52 13.84 2.83
CA GLY A 409 7.18 12.85 1.82
C GLY A 409 7.53 11.40 2.17
N ARG A 410 7.59 11.02 3.46
CA ARG A 410 7.62 9.60 3.89
C ARG A 410 6.21 9.01 4.03
N THR A 411 6.03 7.72 3.72
CA THR A 411 4.80 6.99 4.11
C THR A 411 4.66 7.16 5.61
N GLU A 412 3.49 7.57 6.10
CA GLU A 412 3.31 7.97 7.50
C GLU A 412 3.94 6.94 8.45
N ASP A 413 4.72 7.41 9.44
CA ASP A 413 5.53 6.55 10.31
C ASP A 413 4.72 5.42 10.95
N TRP A 414 3.46 5.69 11.29
CA TRP A 414 2.54 4.71 11.85
C TRP A 414 2.21 3.57 10.87
N ARG A 415 2.11 3.82 9.55
CA ARG A 415 1.92 2.78 8.53
C ARG A 415 3.18 1.94 8.37
N ARG A 416 4.35 2.56 8.46
CA ARG A 416 5.63 1.85 8.39
C ARG A 416 5.85 0.96 9.60
N VAL A 417 5.50 1.44 10.78
CA VAL A 417 5.45 0.60 12.00
C VAL A 417 4.60 -0.64 11.72
N ARG A 418 3.36 -0.47 11.23
CA ARG A 418 2.50 -1.61 10.87
C ARG A 418 3.14 -2.52 9.82
N GLY A 419 3.71 -1.96 8.76
CA GLY A 419 4.41 -2.70 7.71
C GLY A 419 5.59 -3.52 8.24
N HIS A 420 6.37 -3.00 9.20
CA HIS A 420 7.47 -3.72 9.82
C HIS A 420 7.03 -4.90 10.70
N PHE A 421 5.87 -4.80 11.36
CA PHE A 421 5.27 -5.97 11.99
C PHE A 421 4.89 -7.01 10.93
N GLY A 422 4.29 -6.57 9.82
CA GLY A 422 4.01 -7.41 8.66
C GLY A 422 5.26 -8.11 8.12
N THR A 423 6.36 -7.41 7.84
CA THR A 423 7.58 -8.06 7.31
C THR A 423 8.22 -9.06 8.27
N ASN A 424 7.95 -8.93 9.56
CA ASN A 424 8.34 -9.87 10.61
C ASN A 424 7.32 -11.01 10.82
N GLY A 425 6.31 -11.10 9.95
CA GLY A 425 5.27 -12.12 9.97
C GLY A 425 4.38 -12.05 11.20
N LEU A 426 4.09 -10.83 11.65
CA LEU A 426 3.14 -10.54 12.73
C LEU A 426 1.93 -9.82 12.14
N ARG A 427 0.78 -10.48 12.16
CA ARG A 427 -0.49 -9.87 11.76
C ARG A 427 -1.00 -8.95 12.87
N LEU A 428 -1.07 -7.66 12.60
CA LEU A 428 -1.65 -6.68 13.53
C LEU A 428 -3.16 -6.62 13.38
N LEU A 429 -3.89 -6.88 14.45
CA LEU A 429 -5.33 -6.67 14.53
C LEU A 429 -5.65 -5.18 14.72
N ASP A 430 -5.00 -4.56 15.71
CA ASP A 430 -5.15 -3.14 16.04
C ASP A 430 -3.80 -2.53 16.45
N ALA A 431 -3.66 -1.22 16.27
CA ALA A 431 -2.49 -0.47 16.71
C ALA A 431 -2.85 0.99 17.04
N ARG A 432 -2.51 1.41 18.26
CA ARG A 432 -2.57 2.80 18.74
C ARG A 432 -1.15 3.36 18.83
N LEU A 433 -0.79 4.20 17.86
CA LEU A 433 0.59 4.64 17.62
C LEU A 433 0.81 6.14 17.89
N ASN A 434 -0.26 6.90 18.15
CA ASN A 434 -0.22 8.37 18.31
C ASN A 434 -0.19 8.80 19.79
N THR A 435 0.25 7.91 20.68
CA THR A 435 0.30 8.13 22.14
C THR A 435 1.71 7.85 22.67
N PRO A 436 2.12 8.44 23.81
CA PRO A 436 3.37 8.06 24.47
C PRO A 436 3.42 6.57 24.80
N ASP A 437 2.28 6.00 25.16
CA ASP A 437 2.12 4.56 25.38
C ASP A 437 1.60 3.89 24.12
N VAL A 438 2.50 3.22 23.40
CA VAL A 438 2.18 2.53 22.14
C VAL A 438 1.53 1.18 22.44
N ILE A 439 0.34 0.95 21.88
CA ILE A 439 -0.40 -0.30 22.05
C ILE A 439 -0.51 -1.01 20.71
N LEU A 440 -0.11 -2.28 20.68
CA LEU A 440 -0.12 -3.15 19.51
C LEU A 440 -0.87 -4.43 19.86
N ARG A 441 -1.80 -4.85 19.01
CA ARG A 441 -2.52 -6.12 19.17
C ARG A 441 -2.17 -7.01 17.99
N VAL A 442 -1.48 -8.12 18.25
CA VAL A 442 -1.15 -9.14 17.25
C VAL A 442 -2.13 -10.30 17.35
N GLU A 443 -2.41 -10.95 16.23
CA GLU A 443 -3.30 -12.12 16.19
C GLU A 443 -2.73 -13.27 17.03
N GLN A 444 -1.48 -13.63 16.79
CA GLN A 444 -0.78 -14.70 17.48
C GLN A 444 0.66 -14.30 17.79
N LEU A 445 1.17 -14.77 18.92
CA LEU A 445 2.57 -14.66 19.28
C LEU A 445 3.04 -15.98 19.92
N VAL A 446 3.80 -16.75 19.14
CA VAL A 446 4.45 -18.01 19.56
C VAL A 446 5.95 -17.79 19.77
N ASP A 447 6.65 -18.79 20.31
CA ASP A 447 8.07 -18.68 20.70
C ASP A 447 8.96 -18.17 19.57
N ILE A 448 8.81 -18.74 18.36
CA ILE A 448 9.57 -18.35 17.16
C ILE A 448 9.29 -16.90 16.70
N LYS A 449 8.18 -16.29 17.15
CA LYS A 449 7.77 -14.92 16.78
C LYS A 449 8.18 -13.86 17.80
N ILE A 450 8.77 -14.24 18.94
CA ILE A 450 9.23 -13.29 19.97
C ILE A 450 10.34 -12.38 19.44
N ASN A 451 11.40 -12.94 18.86
CA ASN A 451 12.51 -12.15 18.32
C ASN A 451 12.08 -11.26 17.14
N PRO A 452 11.31 -11.75 16.15
CA PRO A 452 10.68 -10.88 15.14
C PRO A 452 9.86 -9.73 15.73
N CYS A 453 9.12 -9.98 16.82
CA CYS A 453 8.36 -8.93 17.52
C CYS A 453 9.28 -7.88 18.14
N PHE A 454 10.36 -8.31 18.83
CA PHE A 454 11.34 -7.36 19.37
C PHE A 454 12.06 -6.57 18.27
N GLN A 455 12.41 -7.20 17.15
CA GLN A 455 12.96 -6.50 16.00
C GLN A 455 12.00 -5.42 15.47
N ALA A 456 10.71 -5.76 15.30
CA ALA A 456 9.70 -4.80 14.87
C ALA A 456 9.55 -3.64 15.86
N LEU A 457 9.63 -3.91 17.17
CA LEU A 457 9.59 -2.88 18.22
C LEU A 457 10.81 -1.95 18.21
N ILE A 458 12.02 -2.44 17.92
CA ILE A 458 13.21 -1.60 17.76
C ILE A 458 13.02 -0.62 16.59
N VAL A 459 12.50 -1.11 15.46
CA VAL A 459 12.22 -0.24 14.31
C VAL A 459 11.10 0.74 14.65
N ALA A 460 10.03 0.28 15.32
CA ALA A 460 8.94 1.15 15.75
C ALA A 460 9.42 2.27 16.66
N ARG A 461 10.35 1.99 17.58
CA ARG A 461 10.97 2.98 18.46
C ARG A 461 11.76 4.06 17.71
N ARG A 462 12.43 3.70 16.61
CA ARG A 462 13.17 4.66 15.78
C ARG A 462 12.25 5.63 15.03
N LEU A 463 11.09 5.16 14.62
CA LEU A 463 10.06 5.94 13.92
C LEU A 463 9.24 6.78 14.92
N LEU A 464 8.75 6.16 15.99
CA LEU A 464 7.94 6.79 17.02
C LEU A 464 8.83 7.33 18.15
N ARG A 465 9.60 8.38 17.85
CA ARG A 465 10.59 8.94 18.80
C ARG A 465 9.98 9.45 20.12
N ARG A 466 8.69 9.78 20.13
CA ARG A 466 7.95 10.25 21.31
C ARG A 466 7.36 9.13 22.16
N ALA A 467 7.44 7.88 21.71
CA ALA A 467 6.95 6.74 22.49
C ALA A 467 7.82 6.55 23.74
N GLU A 468 7.18 6.42 24.89
CA GLU A 468 7.78 6.17 26.20
C GLU A 468 7.67 4.69 26.60
N SER A 469 6.62 4.01 26.13
CA SER A 469 6.39 2.59 26.42
C SER A 469 5.76 1.86 25.23
N PHE A 470 5.92 0.53 25.21
CA PHE A 470 5.32 -0.37 24.22
C PHE A 470 4.62 -1.51 24.93
N ALA A 471 3.38 -1.80 24.53
CA ALA A 471 2.62 -2.95 25.01
C ALA A 471 2.09 -3.75 23.81
N VAL A 472 2.40 -5.05 23.78
CA VAL A 472 1.94 -5.99 22.76
C VAL A 472 0.96 -6.98 23.39
N PHE A 473 -0.25 -7.02 22.87
CA PHE A 473 -1.34 -7.92 23.25
C PHE A 473 -1.52 -9.00 22.19
N VAL A 474 -1.99 -10.18 22.59
CA VAL A 474 -2.24 -11.33 21.71
C VAL A 474 -3.73 -11.61 21.69
N GLY A 475 -4.35 -11.66 20.51
CA GLY A 475 -5.80 -11.81 20.36
C GLY A 475 -6.56 -10.79 21.20
N ASP A 476 -7.62 -11.21 21.90
CA ASP A 476 -8.43 -10.35 22.77
C ASP A 476 -7.95 -10.28 24.22
N ASN A 477 -6.74 -10.78 24.52
CA ASN A 477 -6.22 -10.77 25.87
C ASN A 477 -6.11 -9.32 26.41
N LEU A 478 -6.50 -9.14 27.68
CA LEU A 478 -6.45 -7.86 28.39
C LEU A 478 -5.10 -7.59 29.05
N THR A 479 -4.25 -8.61 29.18
CA THR A 479 -2.89 -8.50 29.72
C THR A 479 -1.88 -8.51 28.58
N PRO A 480 -0.91 -7.58 28.57
CA PRO A 480 0.11 -7.56 27.53
C PRO A 480 1.02 -8.79 27.64
N ALA A 481 1.26 -9.45 26.52
CA ALA A 481 2.23 -10.54 26.44
C ALA A 481 3.66 -9.98 26.55
N ILE A 482 3.91 -8.80 25.98
CA ILE A 482 5.16 -8.05 26.08
C ILE A 482 4.85 -6.62 26.50
N ALA A 483 5.53 -6.13 27.54
CA ALA A 483 5.48 -4.73 27.94
C ALA A 483 6.91 -4.23 28.15
N LEU A 484 7.28 -3.11 27.50
CA LEU A 484 8.64 -2.57 27.48
C LEU A 484 8.65 -1.07 27.69
N SER A 485 9.74 -0.56 28.25
CA SER A 485 10.06 0.87 28.25
C SER A 485 10.87 1.23 27.00
N ALA A 486 10.73 2.47 26.52
CA ALA A 486 11.51 2.98 25.40
C ALA A 486 13.02 2.87 25.65
N ARG A 487 13.47 3.14 26.89
CA ARG A 487 14.87 2.99 27.31
C ARG A 487 15.41 1.59 27.03
N THR A 488 14.65 0.56 27.33
CA THR A 488 15.05 -0.83 27.10
C THR A 488 15.20 -1.14 25.61
N VAL A 489 14.27 -0.64 24.79
CA VAL A 489 14.33 -0.80 23.33
C VAL A 489 15.57 -0.06 22.77
N ASP A 490 15.87 1.12 23.30
CA ASP A 490 17.06 1.90 22.93
C ASP A 490 18.37 1.18 23.31
N LEU A 491 18.41 0.49 24.46
CA LEU A 491 19.56 -0.32 24.89
C LEU A 491 19.78 -1.56 24.00
N ALA A 492 18.71 -2.17 23.49
CA ALA A 492 18.81 -3.33 22.59
C ALA A 492 19.22 -2.93 21.16
N ALA A 493 18.93 -1.70 20.73
CA ALA A 493 19.13 -1.27 19.34
C ALA A 493 20.59 -1.37 18.83
N PRO A 494 21.65 -1.03 19.60
CA PRO A 494 23.03 -1.23 19.17
C PRO A 494 23.42 -2.71 19.03
N VAL A 495 22.93 -3.55 19.94
CA VAL A 495 23.16 -5.01 19.92
C VAL A 495 22.52 -5.62 18.69
N TRP A 496 21.27 -5.24 18.42
CA TRP A 496 20.54 -5.64 17.22
C TRP A 496 21.23 -5.21 15.94
N LYS A 497 21.67 -3.94 15.86
CA LYS A 497 22.40 -3.43 14.69
C LYS A 497 23.66 -4.25 14.42
N ARG A 498 24.46 -4.53 15.45
CA ARG A 498 25.68 -5.33 15.34
C ARG A 498 25.38 -6.76 14.87
N ALA A 499 24.33 -7.37 15.40
CA ALA A 499 23.93 -8.72 15.02
C ALA A 499 23.50 -8.79 13.55
N LEU A 500 22.77 -7.77 13.09
CA LEU A 500 22.23 -7.70 11.75
C LEU A 500 23.29 -7.53 10.66
N GLU A 501 24.38 -6.85 10.98
CA GLU A 501 25.54 -6.67 10.09
C GLU A 501 26.31 -7.99 9.85
N GLU A 502 26.16 -8.97 10.75
CA GLU A 502 27.03 -10.15 10.82
C GLU A 502 26.30 -11.49 10.68
N PHE A 503 24.97 -11.53 10.86
CA PHE A 503 24.18 -12.76 10.87
C PHE A 503 22.89 -12.64 10.03
N ASP A 504 22.61 -13.65 9.20
CA ASP A 504 21.33 -13.79 8.51
C ASP A 504 20.18 -14.12 9.47
N GLN A 505 20.48 -14.85 10.55
CA GLN A 505 19.54 -15.15 11.63
C GLN A 505 20.02 -14.53 12.93
N ILE A 506 19.19 -13.65 13.49
CA ILE A 506 19.56 -12.87 14.67
C ILE A 506 19.69 -13.79 15.89
N PRO A 507 20.80 -13.69 16.65
CA PRO A 507 20.96 -14.38 17.93
C PRO A 507 19.79 -14.17 18.87
N THR A 508 19.42 -15.20 19.63
CA THR A 508 18.33 -15.03 20.59
C THR A 508 18.75 -14.12 21.74
N ALA A 509 20.02 -14.16 22.10
CA ALA A 509 20.58 -13.28 23.11
C ALA A 509 20.54 -11.79 22.71
N THR A 510 20.42 -11.44 21.43
CA THR A 510 20.41 -10.05 20.95
C THR A 510 19.38 -9.18 21.67
N PHE A 511 18.23 -9.75 22.02
CA PHE A 511 17.12 -9.03 22.64
C PHE A 511 17.06 -9.19 24.17
N LEU A 512 18.13 -9.67 24.82
CA LEU A 512 18.19 -9.83 26.28
C LEU A 512 17.73 -8.60 27.08
N PRO A 513 18.10 -7.36 26.72
CA PRO A 513 17.62 -6.18 27.44
C PRO A 513 16.09 -6.10 27.41
N MET A 514 15.46 -6.36 26.26
CA MET A 514 14.00 -6.36 26.10
C MET A 514 13.35 -7.55 26.82
N ASN A 515 13.99 -8.71 26.74
CA ASN A 515 13.54 -9.90 27.46
C ASN A 515 13.48 -9.65 28.97
N LEU A 516 14.53 -9.07 29.55
CA LEU A 516 14.61 -8.80 30.98
C LEU A 516 13.54 -7.81 31.47
N ASP A 517 13.30 -6.70 30.75
CA ASP A 517 12.25 -5.73 31.10
C ASP A 517 10.85 -6.36 31.01
N ALA A 518 10.56 -7.09 29.93
CA ALA A 518 9.28 -7.78 29.76
C ALA A 518 9.02 -8.78 30.90
N ARG A 519 10.04 -9.58 31.27
CA ARG A 519 9.94 -10.54 32.37
C ARG A 519 9.80 -9.89 33.73
N SER A 520 10.54 -8.82 34.00
CA SER A 520 10.53 -8.13 35.30
C SER A 520 9.18 -7.52 35.66
N ARG A 521 8.25 -7.42 34.70
CA ARG A 521 6.87 -6.98 34.89
C ARG A 521 5.91 -8.12 35.26
N LEU A 522 6.32 -9.37 35.05
CA LEU A 522 5.52 -10.57 35.26
C LEU A 522 6.09 -11.47 36.39
N GLU A 523 7.40 -11.39 36.61
CA GLU A 523 8.15 -12.24 37.52
C GLU A 523 8.92 -11.42 38.56
N ASP A 524 9.35 -12.06 39.65
CA ASP A 524 10.34 -11.47 40.56
C ASP A 524 11.65 -11.19 39.82
N VAL A 525 12.30 -10.07 40.15
CA VAL A 525 13.53 -9.61 39.49
C VAL A 525 14.63 -10.68 39.54
N LYS A 526 14.75 -11.46 40.62
CA LYS A 526 15.77 -12.53 40.70
C LYS A 526 15.49 -13.65 39.69
N LEU A 527 14.22 -13.98 39.49
CA LEU A 527 13.81 -15.00 38.53
C LEU A 527 13.98 -14.51 37.09
N ALA A 528 13.60 -13.26 36.80
CA ALA A 528 13.79 -12.63 35.51
C ALA A 528 15.28 -12.58 35.12
N THR A 529 16.14 -12.12 36.03
CA THR A 529 17.60 -12.06 35.80
C THR A 529 18.21 -13.45 35.64
N ARG A 530 17.80 -14.44 36.45
CA ARG A 530 18.26 -15.84 36.27
C ARG A 530 17.91 -16.37 34.88
N SER A 531 16.69 -16.09 34.42
CA SER A 531 16.20 -16.58 33.13
C SER A 531 16.90 -15.91 31.95
N ALA A 532 17.10 -14.59 32.02
CA ALA A 532 17.89 -13.85 31.04
C ALA A 532 19.36 -14.34 31.01
N ALA A 533 19.95 -14.60 32.19
CA ALA A 533 21.28 -15.19 32.31
C ALA A 533 21.34 -16.58 31.64
N TRP A 534 20.33 -17.43 31.87
CA TRP A 534 20.27 -18.74 31.22
C TRP A 534 20.16 -18.62 29.70
N ILE A 535 19.31 -17.73 29.17
CA ILE A 535 19.17 -17.47 27.72
C ILE A 535 20.51 -17.04 27.08
N ALA A 536 21.27 -16.18 27.77
CA ALA A 536 22.58 -15.74 27.29
C ALA A 536 23.57 -16.91 27.18
N VAL A 537 23.61 -17.76 28.21
CA VAL A 537 24.47 -18.95 28.23
C VAL A 537 24.03 -19.97 27.19
N ASP A 538 22.72 -20.17 27.05
CA ASP A 538 22.13 -21.08 26.06
C ASP A 538 22.53 -20.70 24.63
N ASP A 539 22.40 -19.42 24.26
CA ASP A 539 22.81 -18.94 22.92
C ASP A 539 24.32 -19.10 22.69
N ALA A 540 25.16 -18.78 23.69
CA ALA A 540 26.61 -18.92 23.59
C ALA A 540 27.05 -20.39 23.46
N LEU A 541 26.43 -21.30 24.23
CA LEU A 541 26.73 -22.73 24.15
C LEU A 541 26.20 -23.35 22.85
N GLY A 542 24.99 -22.98 22.41
CA GLY A 542 24.43 -23.40 21.12
C GLY A 542 25.36 -23.04 19.97
N ALA A 543 25.77 -21.76 19.90
CA ALA A 543 26.72 -21.27 18.91
C ALA A 543 28.03 -22.07 18.87
N ILE A 544 28.57 -22.46 20.02
CA ILE A 544 29.77 -23.30 20.08
C ILE A 544 29.45 -24.73 19.65
N ASN A 545 28.36 -25.31 20.13
CA ASN A 545 28.01 -26.71 19.95
C ASN A 545 27.64 -27.04 18.49
N GLU A 546 27.09 -26.08 17.76
CA GLU A 546 26.67 -26.21 16.34
C GLU A 546 27.81 -26.01 15.34
N THR A 547 28.99 -25.57 15.78
CA THR A 547 30.15 -25.44 14.87
C THR A 547 30.67 -26.79 14.38
N PRO A 548 31.25 -26.86 13.16
CA PRO A 548 31.98 -28.05 12.71
C PRO A 548 33.13 -28.44 13.65
N ALA A 549 33.60 -29.69 13.56
CA ALA A 549 34.75 -30.18 14.34
C ALA A 549 36.07 -29.44 13.97
N LEU A 550 36.22 -29.00 12.73
CA LEU A 550 37.36 -28.18 12.33
C LEU A 550 36.94 -26.72 12.23
N TRP A 551 37.58 -25.88 13.03
CA TRP A 551 37.38 -24.44 12.98
C TRP A 551 38.43 -23.83 12.06
N ASP A 552 38.00 -23.42 10.87
CA ASP A 552 38.81 -22.56 10.02
C ASP A 552 38.75 -21.10 10.53
N GLU A 553 39.38 -20.18 9.79
CA GLU A 553 39.38 -18.76 10.18
C GLU A 553 37.98 -18.13 10.12
N GLY A 554 37.13 -18.55 9.18
CA GLY A 554 35.77 -18.05 9.03
C GLY A 554 34.90 -18.44 10.22
N VAL A 555 34.95 -19.72 10.62
CA VAL A 555 34.22 -20.24 11.79
C VAL A 555 34.68 -19.55 13.08
N ARG A 556 36.00 -19.39 13.27
CA ARG A 556 36.53 -18.67 14.44
C ARG A 556 36.06 -17.23 14.51
N LYS A 557 36.10 -16.51 13.38
CA LYS A 557 35.63 -15.13 13.30
C LYS A 557 34.15 -15.04 13.63
N LEU A 558 33.31 -15.88 13.00
CA LEU A 558 31.87 -15.91 13.24
C LEU A 558 31.54 -16.21 14.72
N LEU A 559 32.24 -17.19 15.32
CA LEU A 559 32.05 -17.54 16.72
C LEU A 559 32.48 -16.40 17.66
N ALA A 560 33.63 -15.76 17.39
CA ALA A 560 34.08 -14.62 18.16
C ALA A 560 33.09 -13.44 18.08
N THR A 561 32.55 -13.16 16.89
CA THR A 561 31.48 -12.17 16.69
C THR A 561 30.20 -12.55 17.43
N ARG A 562 29.82 -13.84 17.42
CA ARG A 562 28.61 -14.30 18.12
C ARG A 562 28.72 -14.12 19.63
N LEU A 563 29.87 -14.51 20.22
CA LEU A 563 30.14 -14.29 21.63
C LEU A 563 30.24 -12.81 22.00
N GLU A 564 30.75 -11.97 21.10
CA GLU A 564 30.73 -10.51 21.24
C GLU A 564 29.29 -9.98 21.34
N VAL A 565 28.40 -10.38 20.44
CA VAL A 565 27.00 -9.94 20.47
C VAL A 565 26.29 -10.39 21.75
N VAL A 566 26.53 -11.62 22.22
CA VAL A 566 25.99 -12.09 23.50
C VAL A 566 26.52 -11.25 24.67
N SER A 567 27.82 -10.95 24.70
CA SER A 567 28.45 -10.11 25.73
C SER A 567 27.87 -8.68 25.72
N MET A 568 27.72 -8.08 24.54
CA MET A 568 27.07 -6.77 24.40
C MET A 568 25.64 -6.79 24.95
N ALA A 569 24.88 -7.85 24.67
CA ALA A 569 23.52 -8.00 25.15
C ALA A 569 23.43 -8.18 26.68
N VAL A 570 24.36 -8.94 27.27
CA VAL A 570 24.49 -9.11 28.73
C VAL A 570 24.80 -7.78 29.40
N THR A 571 25.76 -7.02 28.88
CA THR A 571 26.10 -5.68 29.40
C THR A 571 24.91 -4.72 29.31
N ALA A 572 24.24 -4.67 28.15
CA ALA A 572 23.07 -3.82 27.98
C ALA A 572 21.89 -4.21 28.90
N ALA A 573 21.73 -5.51 29.22
CA ALA A 573 20.75 -5.97 30.18
C ALA A 573 21.16 -5.62 31.63
N GLN A 574 22.45 -5.70 31.97
CA GLN A 574 22.96 -5.26 33.27
C GLN A 574 22.71 -3.78 33.54
N ASP A 575 22.84 -2.92 32.53
CA ASP A 575 22.62 -1.47 32.65
C ASP A 575 21.18 -1.09 33.07
N GLN A 576 20.23 -2.03 32.93
CA GLN A 576 18.85 -1.85 33.41
C GLN A 576 18.70 -2.14 34.90
N LEU A 577 19.57 -2.98 35.46
CA LEU A 577 19.49 -3.39 36.84
C LEU A 577 19.99 -2.26 37.75
N LYS A 578 19.29 -2.02 38.86
CA LYS A 578 19.70 -1.03 39.87
C LYS A 578 21.02 -1.40 40.54
N GLN A 579 21.34 -2.69 40.58
CA GLN A 579 22.58 -3.24 41.14
C GLN A 579 23.09 -4.33 40.19
N PRO A 580 24.41 -4.45 40.00
CA PRO A 580 24.99 -5.52 39.18
C PRO A 580 24.58 -6.90 39.72
N ASP A 581 24.13 -7.80 38.84
CA ASP A 581 23.86 -9.20 39.20
C ASP A 581 25.09 -10.06 38.91
N ALA A 582 25.51 -10.82 39.93
CA ALA A 582 26.70 -11.67 39.86
C ALA A 582 26.65 -12.69 38.70
N ARG A 583 25.46 -13.22 38.35
CA ARG A 583 25.34 -14.20 37.26
C ARG A 583 25.70 -13.57 35.93
N MET A 584 25.18 -12.38 35.66
CA MET A 584 25.46 -11.66 34.41
C MET A 584 26.95 -11.27 34.33
N THR A 585 27.56 -10.87 35.45
CA THR A 585 28.99 -10.53 35.50
C THR A 585 29.87 -11.76 35.24
N ASP A 586 29.50 -12.90 35.81
CA ASP A 586 30.20 -14.18 35.60
C ASP A 586 30.11 -14.67 34.16
N ILE A 587 28.95 -14.48 33.52
CA ILE A 587 28.75 -14.79 32.10
C ILE A 587 29.64 -13.91 31.25
N ASP A 588 29.58 -12.59 31.40
CA ASP A 588 30.36 -11.66 30.59
C ASP A 588 31.88 -11.91 30.72
N GLY A 589 32.35 -12.17 31.94
CA GLY A 589 33.74 -12.56 32.18
C GLY A 589 34.11 -13.89 31.50
N SER A 590 33.21 -14.87 31.47
CA SER A 590 33.44 -16.15 30.79
C SER A 590 33.39 -16.03 29.26
N LEU A 591 32.48 -15.21 28.71
CA LEU A 591 32.41 -14.90 27.29
C LEU A 591 33.67 -14.17 26.81
N SER A 592 34.14 -13.18 27.57
CA SER A 592 35.38 -12.44 27.29
C SER A 592 36.59 -13.36 27.24
N GLN A 593 36.73 -14.26 28.22
CA GLN A 593 37.82 -15.24 28.25
C GLN A 593 37.77 -16.21 27.05
N LEU A 594 36.58 -16.68 26.67
CA LEU A 594 36.42 -17.54 25.50
C LEU A 594 36.76 -16.82 24.20
N ARG A 595 36.29 -15.58 24.03
CA ARG A 595 36.58 -14.77 22.84
C ARG A 595 38.07 -14.52 22.68
N SER A 596 38.77 -14.13 23.74
CA SER A 596 40.23 -13.97 23.73
C SER A 596 40.93 -15.28 23.36
N TRP A 597 40.54 -16.40 23.98
CA TRP A 597 41.14 -17.70 23.69
C TRP A 597 40.94 -18.14 22.23
N ILE A 598 39.75 -17.96 21.66
CA ILE A 598 39.46 -18.28 20.24
C ILE A 598 40.37 -17.46 19.31
N GLY A 599 40.53 -16.17 19.60
CA GLY A 599 41.36 -15.27 18.79
C GLY A 599 42.86 -15.58 18.86
N TYR A 600 43.40 -15.87 20.05
CA TYR A 600 44.83 -16.09 20.24
C TYR A 600 45.27 -17.52 19.96
N SER A 601 44.53 -18.52 20.43
CA SER A 601 44.97 -19.92 20.43
C SER A 601 44.59 -20.69 19.16
N LYS A 602 43.74 -20.11 18.30
CA LYS A 602 43.22 -20.72 17.07
C LYS A 602 42.88 -22.21 17.23
N PRO A 603 42.05 -22.58 18.22
CA PRO A 603 41.82 -23.98 18.56
C PRO A 603 41.10 -24.72 17.43
N GLN A 604 41.43 -26.00 17.25
CA GLN A 604 40.66 -26.94 16.42
C GLN A 604 39.72 -27.73 17.35
N ARG A 605 38.44 -27.90 16.98
CA ARG A 605 37.46 -28.57 17.84
C ARG A 605 37.59 -30.08 17.70
N ASP A 606 38.51 -30.63 18.50
CA ASP A 606 38.24 -31.89 19.16
C ASP A 606 38.97 -31.92 20.52
N LYS A 607 38.19 -31.97 21.61
CA LYS A 607 38.59 -32.10 23.02
C LYS A 607 39.22 -30.90 23.73
N LEU A 608 39.66 -29.85 23.04
CA LEU A 608 40.29 -28.68 23.70
C LEU A 608 39.28 -27.70 24.33
N ILE A 609 38.15 -27.42 23.67
CA ILE A 609 37.17 -26.47 24.20
C ILE A 609 36.49 -26.96 25.47
N GLU A 610 36.21 -28.26 25.57
CA GLU A 610 35.63 -28.87 26.76
C GLU A 610 36.56 -28.79 27.98
N ARG A 611 37.86 -28.58 27.75
CA ARG A 611 38.87 -28.37 28.81
C ARG A 611 39.06 -26.91 29.16
N HIS A 612 38.49 -25.97 28.41
CA HIS A 612 38.63 -24.55 28.70
C HIS A 612 37.80 -24.15 29.93
N PRO A 613 38.39 -23.55 30.98
CA PRO A 613 37.69 -23.27 32.24
C PRO A 613 36.42 -22.43 32.07
N ALA A 614 36.45 -21.45 31.16
CA ALA A 614 35.29 -20.59 30.92
C ALA A 614 34.12 -21.34 30.23
N TYR A 615 34.40 -22.26 29.31
CA TYR A 615 33.35 -23.09 28.69
C TYR A 615 32.75 -24.04 29.74
N PHE A 616 33.59 -24.65 30.57
CA PHE A 616 33.13 -25.52 31.65
C PHE A 616 32.23 -24.77 32.66
N ARG A 617 32.59 -23.55 33.04
CA ARG A 617 31.75 -22.70 33.91
C ARG A 617 30.39 -22.39 33.29
N LEU A 618 30.36 -21.95 32.03
CA LEU A 618 29.11 -21.71 31.31
C LEU A 618 28.24 -22.97 31.26
N ARG A 619 28.83 -24.13 30.94
CA ARG A 619 28.09 -25.41 30.89
C ARG A 619 27.57 -25.85 32.26
N ALA A 620 28.31 -25.61 33.34
CA ALA A 620 27.85 -25.87 34.69
C ALA A 620 26.70 -24.93 35.08
N GLN A 621 26.81 -23.63 34.79
CA GLN A 621 25.78 -22.63 35.03
C GLN A 621 24.49 -22.92 34.26
N TRP A 622 24.60 -23.27 32.96
CA TRP A 622 23.47 -23.67 32.12
C TRP A 622 22.67 -24.83 32.74
N LYS A 623 23.37 -25.85 33.25
CA LYS A 623 22.74 -27.00 33.94
C LYS A 623 22.11 -26.62 35.27
N VAL A 624 22.79 -25.80 36.07
CA VAL A 624 22.34 -25.43 37.42
C VAL A 624 21.15 -24.47 37.39
N TRP A 625 21.14 -23.51 36.46
CA TRP A 625 20.05 -22.54 36.36
C TRP A 625 18.81 -23.12 35.70
N GLY A 626 18.97 -24.14 34.86
CA GLY A 626 17.90 -24.89 34.21
C GLY A 626 17.21 -24.11 33.09
N PRO A 627 16.48 -24.80 32.20
CA PRO A 627 15.82 -24.17 31.07
C PRO A 627 14.86 -23.08 31.52
N ALA A 628 14.87 -21.96 30.79
CA ALA A 628 13.91 -20.89 30.95
C ALA A 628 13.12 -20.72 29.65
N PRO A 629 11.78 -20.56 29.72
CA PRO A 629 11.00 -20.18 28.56
C PRO A 629 11.52 -18.83 28.04
N ARG A 630 11.41 -18.54 26.74
CA ARG A 630 11.85 -17.25 26.22
C ARG A 630 11.07 -16.11 26.87
N LEU A 631 9.75 -16.21 26.98
CA LEU A 631 8.90 -15.33 27.79
C LEU A 631 7.87 -16.14 28.59
N PRO A 632 7.57 -15.78 29.83
CA PRO A 632 6.67 -16.56 30.70
C PRO A 632 5.20 -16.49 30.29
N SER A 633 4.80 -15.42 29.60
CA SER A 633 3.44 -15.18 29.12
C SER A 633 3.12 -15.90 27.80
N ILE A 634 4.11 -16.54 27.17
CA ILE A 634 3.99 -17.14 25.84
C ILE A 634 4.26 -18.63 25.96
N PRO A 635 3.32 -19.51 25.58
CA PRO A 635 3.55 -20.95 25.63
C PRO A 635 4.68 -21.33 24.66
N ALA A 636 5.57 -22.23 25.11
CA ALA A 636 6.50 -22.88 24.22
C ALA A 636 5.69 -23.72 23.21
N ASP A 637 6.06 -23.70 21.93
CA ASP A 637 5.33 -24.44 20.90
C ASP A 637 5.22 -25.92 21.30
N GLY A 638 3.98 -26.40 21.39
CA GLY A 638 3.68 -27.81 21.63
C GLY A 638 3.99 -28.62 20.39
N ALA A 639 5.26 -28.93 20.16
CA ALA A 639 5.71 -30.03 19.30
C ALA A 639 7.12 -30.44 19.73
N ASP A 640 7.34 -31.74 19.89
CA ASP A 640 8.67 -32.38 19.91
C ASP A 640 9.37 -32.15 18.56
N VAL A 641 9.78 -30.91 18.30
CA VAL A 641 10.73 -30.57 17.26
C VAL A 641 12.00 -30.25 18.03
N GLU A 642 12.94 -31.21 18.05
CA GLU A 642 14.34 -30.88 18.38
C GLU A 642 14.68 -29.57 17.68
N PRO A 643 15.22 -28.55 18.35
CA PRO A 643 15.60 -27.32 17.69
C PRO A 643 16.61 -27.69 16.60
N THR A 644 16.13 -27.75 15.35
CA THR A 644 16.97 -27.89 14.17
C THR A 644 17.71 -26.59 14.01
N TYR A 645 18.81 -26.46 14.73
CA TYR A 645 19.86 -25.50 14.46
C TYR A 645 20.50 -25.88 13.13
N VAL A 646 20.07 -25.20 12.06
CA VAL A 646 20.59 -25.44 10.71
C VAL A 646 21.95 -24.77 10.60
N GLY A 647 22.96 -25.57 10.26
CA GLY A 647 24.36 -25.19 10.30
C GLY A 647 24.76 -23.99 9.46
N VAL A 648 25.88 -23.40 9.88
CA VAL A 648 26.63 -22.33 9.22
C VAL A 648 26.82 -22.63 7.72
N ARG A 649 25.99 -22.02 6.86
CA ARG A 649 26.28 -21.89 5.43
C ARG A 649 26.51 -20.43 5.10
N SER A 650 27.73 -20.14 4.66
CA SER A 650 28.06 -18.92 3.93
C SER A 650 27.33 -18.94 2.58
N ALA A 651 26.47 -17.97 2.35
CA ALA A 651 26.15 -17.47 1.01
C ALA A 651 25.71 -16.01 1.11
N VAL A 652 26.58 -15.13 0.62
CA VAL A 652 26.31 -13.73 0.33
C VAL A 652 25.06 -13.63 -0.56
N GLN A 653 23.93 -13.17 -0.01
CA GLN A 653 22.82 -12.48 -0.71
C GLN A 653 21.67 -12.13 0.26
N THR A 654 21.92 -11.30 1.27
CA THR A 654 20.82 -10.73 2.10
C THR A 654 21.11 -9.32 2.63
N LEU A 655 21.91 -8.53 1.91
CA LEU A 655 22.20 -7.15 2.29
C LEU A 655 21.92 -6.20 1.13
N ASP A 656 20.64 -5.95 0.90
CA ASP A 656 20.14 -4.66 0.39
C ASP A 656 18.87 -4.18 1.14
N TYR A 657 18.49 -4.84 2.25
CA TYR A 657 17.27 -4.51 3.01
C TYR A 657 17.49 -3.64 4.25
N TYR A 658 18.72 -3.24 4.56
CA TYR A 658 19.04 -2.40 5.73
C TYR A 658 19.65 -1.05 5.42
N SER A 659 19.58 -0.64 4.16
CA SER A 659 19.81 0.73 3.73
C SER A 659 18.44 1.43 3.60
N ILE A 660 17.74 1.58 4.74
CA ILE A 660 16.64 2.57 4.83
C ILE A 660 17.28 3.90 5.05
#